data_AF-A0A1X1Q749-F1
#
_entry.id   AF-A0A1X1Q749-F1
#
_cell.length_a   1.000
_cell.length_b   1.000
_cell.length_c   1.000
_cell.angle_alpha   90.00
_cell.angle_beta   90.00
_cell.angle_gamma   90.00
#
_symmetry.space_group_name_H-M   'P 1'
#
loop_
_entity.id
_entity.type
_entity.pdbx_description
1 polymer ?
#
loop_
_entity_poly.entity_id
_entity_poly.type
_entity_poly.pdbx_seq_one_letter_code
_entity_poly.pdbx_strand_id
1 'polypeptide(L)'
;MLQKKYTIFKDVSAPEEKWEELLQILHEIQSQFKKAKGRSLYLHLLFHGIPIIIAQKIRNAIGQLLPQAVVTGMVETIFTQKKENRYLLINANIFFNADIKLFSLDDMLEDYIKLGQQLGEQIAGMADVKAAAVYCSCLHTDFSLLLNKMTEKNREVVFFGASAGVFESSAEMPETEQNLFLLDMNNIQEQQFIIGDRVYKHGLVIAVFSGKELCVHGDYILGWKPIGKELTVTETVSVNCVARLNDMPATEVYRHYLNVIPDENFVYNISEFPLVIERNGCLIARVPPVHDNEGRIYFNGDIYRGEKARLTYAVHSELLKETDEASKKLCGFGPEGAFMSVCGNRTLFLRGAAEKEVEYYRRFAPELIVNYGTSEIYSYKGQGGVLNSALIAVAFREGPYREMSSCNKHLMEEEPHFIIPLATRMASFLDAVTQELAESNEELKKMAKAAETANKAKSDFLSNMSHEIRTPINAVLGMDEMILRECREPVIREYAENIKTAGNNLLGLINDILDFSKIEAGKLELIPIEYATSSLLNDLVNMIATRAEQKKLELRVKAPEDLPSTLYGDELRLRQVITNILTNAVKYTEQGSVTLALDWERYSGQEIILKVSVTDTGIGIKDEDIAKLFEVFERIEEKRNRTIEGTGLGMNITQKLLGLMDSKLEVESVYGQGSTFSFKIRQKVLNWDKMGNYEEAYRRIQQQTNDCECFSAPEARVLVVDDTVMNLTVVKGLLKRTQIQVDTAASGYECLKMVKDTAYDIIFMDHRMPGMDGLETLAELKKMTDSPNAKTPVVALTANAVAGANEVYRKAGFDDYLTKPIATQKLEKCLLRFLPEDKVSLKSEAAGDVTEAAGAMIPEWLKNVPGIDVSAGIEHCGSVEGYLTALTVFAESLPATADEIQGYFEAQDCNNYTTKVHALKSTARVAGFGELSDRARRLEDAGNSGYINEILTDTPVLLKLCRECAALLAPLLEKAGADDEEKAPISPEELAEAWSSLREVVQSFDDDSLKYILDELSGYELPAKDAELLQAVKKAAAKLDWDKIGECLNN
;
A
#
# COMPACT_ATOMS: atom_id res chain seq x y z
N MET A 1 -16.75 33.11 -53.86
CA MET A 1 -15.29 33.28 -54.01
C MET A 1 -14.94 34.73 -53.75
N LEU A 2 -14.30 35.00 -52.61
CA LEU A 2 -14.11 36.36 -52.10
C LEU A 2 -12.87 37.06 -52.71
N GLN A 3 -11.88 36.28 -53.17
CA GLN A 3 -10.61 36.77 -53.75
C GLN A 3 -10.62 37.09 -55.25
N LYS A 4 -11.77 36.98 -55.95
CA LYS A 4 -11.86 37.05 -57.43
C LYS A 4 -11.32 38.35 -58.08
N LYS A 5 -10.99 39.38 -57.31
CA LYS A 5 -10.54 40.69 -57.81
C LYS A 5 -9.05 40.95 -57.65
N TYR A 6 -8.35 40.18 -56.82
CA TYR A 6 -7.01 40.53 -56.36
C TYR A 6 -5.98 39.48 -56.76
N THR A 7 -6.32 38.20 -56.71
CA THR A 7 -5.38 37.08 -56.87
C THR A 7 -5.39 36.48 -58.27
N ILE A 8 -4.25 36.52 -58.96
CA ILE A 8 -4.01 35.74 -60.19
C ILE A 8 -3.07 34.59 -59.82
N PHE A 9 -3.57 33.36 -59.95
CA PHE A 9 -2.80 32.12 -59.81
C PHE A 9 -2.50 31.52 -61.17
N LYS A 10 -1.25 31.14 -61.39
CA LYS A 10 -0.81 30.37 -62.55
C LYS A 10 0.31 29.43 -62.12
N ASP A 11 0.14 28.16 -62.46
CA ASP A 11 1.17 27.14 -62.40
C ASP A 11 1.88 27.08 -63.74
N VAL A 12 3.21 27.26 -63.74
CA VAL A 12 4.05 27.06 -64.93
C VAL A 12 4.97 25.88 -64.67
N SER A 13 4.61 24.72 -65.21
CA SER A 13 5.47 23.54 -65.28
C SER A 13 6.67 23.81 -66.19
N ALA A 14 7.89 23.51 -65.75
CA ALA A 14 9.14 23.71 -66.48
C ALA A 14 9.25 25.14 -67.08
N PRO A 15 9.29 26.20 -66.26
CA PRO A 15 9.28 27.59 -66.73
C PRO A 15 10.48 27.96 -67.62
N GLU A 16 11.57 27.21 -67.54
CA GLU A 16 12.71 27.30 -68.46
C GLU A 16 12.36 26.89 -69.90
N GLU A 17 11.46 25.93 -70.08
CA GLU A 17 10.98 25.43 -71.38
C GLU A 17 9.77 26.24 -71.85
N LYS A 18 8.91 26.67 -70.92
CA LYS A 18 7.66 27.40 -71.21
C LYS A 18 7.76 28.92 -70.99
N TRP A 19 8.87 29.51 -71.44
CA TRP A 19 9.15 30.92 -71.22
C TRP A 19 8.08 31.87 -71.81
N GLU A 20 7.51 31.54 -72.98
CA GLU A 20 6.45 32.35 -73.61
C GLU A 20 5.15 32.36 -72.81
N GLU A 21 4.77 31.22 -72.23
CA GLU A 21 3.59 31.11 -71.36
C GLU A 21 3.76 31.99 -70.11
N LEU A 22 4.94 31.95 -69.48
CA LEU A 22 5.26 32.83 -68.36
C LEU A 22 5.14 34.31 -68.75
N LEU A 23 5.70 34.71 -69.90
CA LEU A 23 5.58 36.09 -70.36
C LEU A 23 4.12 36.47 -70.60
N GLN A 24 3.30 35.59 -71.17
CA GLN A 24 1.87 35.83 -71.36
C GLN A 24 1.16 36.07 -70.02
N ILE A 25 1.46 35.26 -68.99
CA ILE A 25 0.93 35.43 -67.63
C ILE A 25 1.32 36.81 -67.06
N LEU A 26 2.58 37.23 -67.20
CA LEU A 26 3.03 38.54 -66.73
C LEU A 26 2.33 39.69 -67.45
N HIS A 27 2.05 39.56 -68.75
CA HIS A 27 1.26 40.55 -69.51
C HIS A 27 -0.20 40.57 -69.06
N GLU A 28 -0.80 39.42 -68.75
CA GLU A 28 -2.15 39.33 -68.17
C GLU A 28 -2.23 40.08 -66.84
N ILE A 29 -1.26 39.86 -65.94
CA ILE A 29 -1.15 40.57 -64.66
C ILE A 29 -0.99 42.08 -64.90
N GLN A 30 -0.12 42.50 -65.82
CA GLN A 30 0.08 43.91 -66.15
C GLN A 30 -1.22 44.57 -66.65
N SER A 31 -1.92 43.89 -67.55
CA SER A 31 -3.18 44.37 -68.13
C SER A 31 -4.27 44.51 -67.06
N GLN A 32 -4.40 43.53 -66.18
CA GLN A 32 -5.37 43.57 -65.08
C GLN A 32 -5.04 44.68 -64.08
N PHE A 33 -3.78 44.83 -63.68
CA PHE A 33 -3.33 45.92 -62.80
C PHE A 33 -3.67 47.30 -63.38
N LYS A 34 -3.36 47.52 -64.66
CA LYS A 34 -3.70 48.77 -65.37
C LYS A 34 -5.22 49.00 -65.44
N LYS A 35 -5.99 47.95 -65.76
CA LYS A 35 -7.46 48.03 -65.85
C LYS A 35 -8.12 48.31 -64.50
N ALA A 36 -7.58 47.73 -63.42
CA ALA A 36 -8.07 47.91 -62.06
C ALA A 36 -7.75 49.31 -61.52
N LYS A 37 -6.76 50.02 -62.08
CA LYS A 37 -6.18 51.24 -61.49
C LYS A 37 -5.65 50.99 -60.07
N GLY A 38 -5.01 49.84 -59.87
CA GLY A 38 -4.37 49.50 -58.61
C GLY A 38 -3.29 50.52 -58.25
N ARG A 39 -3.13 50.78 -56.95
CA ARG A 39 -2.09 51.64 -56.40
C ARG A 39 -0.77 50.88 -56.23
N SER A 40 -0.84 49.69 -55.64
CA SER A 40 0.32 48.84 -55.38
C SER A 40 0.08 47.43 -55.93
N LEU A 41 1.10 46.83 -56.53
CA LEU A 41 1.07 45.43 -56.99
C LEU A 41 2.05 44.63 -56.14
N TYR A 42 1.57 43.58 -55.48
CA TYR A 42 2.42 42.64 -54.75
C TYR A 42 2.46 41.31 -55.47
N LEU A 43 3.66 40.79 -55.72
CA LEU A 43 3.87 39.46 -56.27
C LEU A 43 4.58 38.60 -55.23
N HIS A 44 3.97 37.47 -54.87
CA HIS A 44 4.64 36.42 -54.11
C HIS A 44 4.89 35.22 -55.02
N LEU A 45 6.15 34.79 -55.10
CA LEU A 45 6.62 33.74 -56.00
C LEU A 45 7.08 32.52 -55.20
N LEU A 46 6.54 31.35 -55.51
CA LEU A 46 6.96 30.08 -54.90
C LEU A 46 7.62 29.20 -55.96
N PHE A 47 8.88 28.84 -55.73
CA PHE A 47 9.69 28.06 -56.67
C PHE A 47 9.82 26.62 -56.20
N HIS A 48 9.62 25.66 -57.10
CA HIS A 48 9.85 24.24 -56.82
C HIS A 48 10.83 23.63 -57.83
N GLY A 49 12.00 23.20 -57.36
CA GLY A 49 13.04 22.57 -58.19
C GLY A 49 13.64 23.49 -59.27
N ILE A 50 13.45 24.81 -59.17
CA ILE A 50 13.93 25.79 -60.14
C ILE A 50 15.31 26.32 -59.73
N PRO A 51 16.34 26.25 -60.60
CA PRO A 51 17.65 26.81 -60.32
C PRO A 51 17.63 28.33 -60.13
N ILE A 52 18.51 28.85 -59.28
CA ILE A 52 18.63 30.30 -58.99
C ILE A 52 18.80 31.15 -60.25
N ILE A 53 19.51 30.66 -61.27
CA ILE A 53 19.72 31.35 -62.55
C ILE A 53 18.39 31.58 -63.28
N ILE A 54 17.50 30.59 -63.25
CA ILE A 54 16.16 30.70 -63.84
C ILE A 54 15.32 31.67 -63.02
N ALA A 55 15.36 31.59 -61.69
CA ALA A 55 14.67 32.54 -60.81
C ALA A 55 15.12 34.00 -61.04
N GLN A 56 16.43 34.23 -61.25
CA GLN A 56 16.97 35.54 -61.62
C GLN A 56 16.42 36.03 -62.95
N LYS A 57 16.37 35.14 -63.96
CA LYS A 57 15.77 35.46 -65.27
C LYS A 57 14.30 35.88 -65.11
N ILE A 58 13.53 35.16 -64.30
CA ILE A 58 12.11 35.45 -64.01
C ILE A 58 11.97 36.79 -63.29
N ARG A 59 12.79 37.05 -62.27
CA ARG A 59 12.78 38.33 -61.53
C ARG A 59 13.09 39.53 -62.43
N ASN A 60 14.05 39.38 -63.35
CA ASN A 60 14.40 40.41 -64.33
C ASN A 60 13.24 40.68 -65.29
N ALA A 61 12.57 39.64 -65.79
CA ALA A 61 11.40 39.78 -66.65
C ALA A 61 10.25 40.50 -65.93
N ILE A 62 10.00 40.18 -64.66
CA ILE A 62 9.02 40.89 -63.82
C ILE A 62 9.42 42.35 -63.66
N GLY A 63 10.69 42.66 -63.38
CA GLY A 63 11.14 44.05 -63.25
C GLY A 63 10.97 44.88 -64.53
N GLN A 64 11.12 44.26 -65.69
CA GLN A 64 10.93 44.92 -66.99
C GLN A 64 9.45 45.12 -67.33
N LEU A 65 8.60 44.12 -67.11
CA LEU A 65 7.18 44.16 -67.47
C LEU A 65 6.30 44.81 -66.40
N LEU A 66 6.68 44.70 -65.13
CA LEU A 66 5.93 45.13 -63.96
C LEU A 66 6.84 45.91 -63.00
N PRO A 67 7.44 47.05 -63.41
CA PRO A 67 8.37 47.82 -62.58
C PRO A 67 7.75 48.34 -61.27
N GLN A 68 6.42 48.43 -61.20
CA GLN A 68 5.65 48.82 -60.02
C GLN A 68 5.37 47.68 -59.03
N ALA A 69 5.77 46.44 -59.35
CA ALA A 69 5.51 45.29 -58.48
C ALA A 69 6.53 45.21 -57.34
N VAL A 70 6.03 45.11 -56.11
CA VAL A 70 6.81 44.64 -54.97
C VAL A 70 6.84 43.12 -55.02
N VAL A 71 8.02 42.56 -55.24
CA VAL A 71 8.20 41.12 -55.42
C VAL A 71 8.82 40.53 -54.16
N THR A 72 8.18 39.49 -53.65
CA THR A 72 8.75 38.57 -52.67
C THR A 72 8.69 37.16 -53.22
N GLY A 73 9.43 36.25 -52.62
CA GLY A 73 9.32 34.85 -52.98
C GLY A 73 10.37 34.01 -52.31
N MET A 74 10.17 32.70 -52.38
CA MET A 74 11.06 31.72 -51.78
C MET A 74 10.97 30.38 -52.52
N VAL A 75 11.98 29.55 -52.32
CA VAL A 75 11.91 28.13 -52.70
C VAL A 75 11.10 27.35 -51.67
N GLU A 76 10.28 26.43 -52.18
CA GLU A 76 9.48 25.51 -51.37
C GLU A 76 10.32 24.35 -50.83
N THR A 77 10.06 23.93 -49.59
CA THR A 77 10.88 22.91 -48.90
C THR A 77 10.13 21.59 -48.59
N ILE A 78 8.97 21.27 -49.21
CA ILE A 78 8.15 20.08 -48.83
C ILE A 78 8.66 18.73 -49.36
N PHE A 79 8.48 17.70 -48.52
CA PHE A 79 8.34 16.25 -48.74
C PHE A 79 7.32 15.75 -49.79
N THR A 80 7.07 16.43 -50.90
CA THR A 80 6.18 15.87 -51.92
C THR A 80 6.88 14.77 -52.71
N GLN A 81 6.28 13.57 -52.69
CA GLN A 81 6.65 12.44 -53.55
C GLN A 81 6.46 12.82 -55.02
N LYS A 82 7.51 13.36 -55.64
CA LYS A 82 7.96 13.16 -57.04
C LYS A 82 8.93 14.30 -57.40
N LYS A 83 10.23 14.00 -57.36
CA LYS A 83 11.34 14.92 -57.71
C LYS A 83 11.33 15.45 -59.17
N GLU A 84 10.38 15.02 -60.00
CA GLU A 84 10.44 15.26 -61.45
C GLU A 84 9.68 16.52 -61.93
N ASN A 85 8.84 17.14 -61.10
CA ASN A 85 8.00 18.27 -61.53
C ASN A 85 8.57 19.62 -61.08
N ARG A 86 9.27 20.33 -61.96
CA ARG A 86 9.66 21.74 -61.74
C ARG A 86 8.49 22.66 -62.00
N TYR A 87 8.15 23.55 -61.07
CA TYR A 87 7.08 24.53 -61.27
C TYR A 87 7.31 25.86 -60.54
N LEU A 88 6.68 26.91 -61.07
CA LEU A 88 6.58 28.23 -60.44
C LEU A 88 5.11 28.54 -60.16
N LEU A 89 4.79 28.90 -58.93
CA LEU A 89 3.51 29.48 -58.55
C LEU A 89 3.65 30.99 -58.37
N ILE A 90 2.75 31.76 -58.99
CA ILE A 90 2.71 33.21 -58.90
C ILE A 90 1.42 33.63 -58.19
N ASN A 91 1.54 34.36 -57.08
CA ASN A 91 0.43 35.04 -56.41
C ASN A 91 0.53 36.55 -56.63
N ALA A 92 -0.27 37.11 -57.53
CA ALA A 92 -0.37 38.56 -57.70
C ALA A 92 -1.50 39.12 -56.86
N ASN A 93 -1.27 40.16 -56.04
CA ASN A 93 -2.30 40.87 -55.28
C ASN A 93 -2.27 42.37 -55.64
N ILE A 94 -3.41 42.91 -56.07
CA ILE A 94 -3.55 44.31 -56.51
C ILE A 94 -4.22 45.14 -55.41
N PHE A 95 -3.49 46.01 -54.73
CA PHE A 95 -4.05 46.89 -53.69
C PHE A 95 -4.46 48.24 -54.28
N PHE A 96 -5.65 48.73 -53.94
CA PHE A 96 -6.20 49.99 -54.46
C PHE A 96 -5.87 51.18 -53.56
N ASN A 97 -5.81 50.97 -52.25
CA ASN A 97 -5.66 52.05 -51.26
C ASN A 97 -4.39 51.90 -50.40
N ALA A 98 -3.82 50.70 -50.30
CA ALA A 98 -2.63 50.41 -49.52
C ALA A 98 -1.35 50.63 -50.32
N ASP A 99 -0.31 51.06 -49.60
CA ASP A 99 1.06 51.15 -50.04
C ASP A 99 1.87 49.97 -49.53
N ILE A 100 2.78 49.47 -50.37
CA ILE A 100 3.64 48.34 -50.06
C ILE A 100 5.07 48.79 -50.26
N LYS A 101 5.91 48.59 -49.24
CA LYS A 101 7.33 48.94 -49.28
C LYS A 101 8.17 47.70 -49.09
N LEU A 102 9.17 47.52 -49.96
CA LEU A 102 10.13 46.44 -49.85
C LEU A 102 11.37 46.91 -49.08
N PHE A 103 11.83 46.06 -48.17
CA PHE A 103 13.15 46.11 -47.58
C PHE A 103 13.85 44.81 -47.99
N SER A 104 15.08 44.92 -48.49
CA SER A 104 15.89 43.76 -48.85
C SER A 104 17.31 43.95 -48.35
N LEU A 105 17.85 42.92 -47.72
CA LEU A 105 19.19 42.90 -47.13
C LEU A 105 19.95 41.71 -47.70
N ASP A 106 21.21 41.96 -48.06
CA ASP A 106 22.15 40.99 -48.61
C ASP A 106 23.17 40.62 -47.52
N ASP A 107 23.62 39.36 -47.54
CA ASP A 107 24.71 38.82 -46.71
C ASP A 107 24.45 38.66 -45.20
N MET A 108 25.38 37.92 -44.59
CA MET A 108 25.42 37.47 -43.19
C MET A 108 25.47 38.65 -42.22
N LEU A 109 24.51 38.67 -41.30
CA LEU A 109 24.31 39.77 -40.38
C LEU A 109 25.29 39.67 -39.21
N GLU A 110 26.23 40.63 -39.10
CA GLU A 110 27.19 40.67 -37.99
C GLU A 110 26.54 41.01 -36.63
N ASP A 111 25.41 41.74 -36.62
CA ASP A 111 24.69 42.12 -35.40
C ASP A 111 23.17 42.11 -35.62
N TYR A 112 22.56 40.96 -35.35
CA TYR A 112 21.10 40.73 -35.46
C TYR A 112 20.28 41.65 -34.56
N ILE A 113 20.79 42.00 -33.37
CA ILE A 113 20.07 42.84 -32.40
C ILE A 113 19.97 44.27 -32.93
N LYS A 114 21.10 44.85 -33.32
CA LYS A 114 21.15 46.23 -33.84
C LYS A 114 20.36 46.36 -35.12
N LEU A 115 20.46 45.40 -36.03
CA LEU A 115 19.67 45.43 -37.26
C LEU A 115 18.17 45.30 -36.98
N GLY A 116 17.77 44.38 -36.10
CA GLY A 116 16.37 44.24 -35.68
C GLY A 116 15.81 45.55 -35.11
N GLN A 117 16.58 46.24 -34.27
CA GLN A 117 16.21 47.57 -33.76
C GLN A 117 16.06 48.60 -34.88
N GLN A 118 17.01 48.65 -35.82
CA GLN A 118 16.97 49.60 -36.95
C GLN A 118 15.76 49.36 -37.87
N LEU A 119 15.51 48.11 -38.25
CA LEU A 119 14.34 47.75 -39.07
C LEU A 119 13.04 48.03 -38.31
N GLY A 120 13.00 47.68 -37.02
CA GLY A 120 11.84 47.96 -36.16
C GLY A 120 11.53 49.46 -36.08
N GLU A 121 12.55 50.32 -35.96
CA GLU A 121 12.40 51.77 -35.98
C GLU A 121 11.95 52.31 -37.34
N GLN A 122 12.47 51.75 -38.43
CA GLN A 122 12.05 52.12 -39.78
C GLN A 122 10.58 51.78 -40.04
N ILE A 123 10.12 50.61 -39.59
CA ILE A 123 8.71 50.19 -39.71
C ILE A 123 7.82 51.05 -38.81
N ALA A 124 8.23 51.30 -37.57
CA ALA A 124 7.48 52.14 -36.62
C ALA A 124 7.36 53.60 -37.09
N GLY A 125 8.34 54.09 -37.85
CA GLY A 125 8.32 55.42 -38.45
C GLY A 125 7.39 55.56 -39.66
N MET A 126 6.85 54.46 -40.20
CA MET A 126 5.90 54.48 -41.31
C MET A 126 4.46 54.66 -40.80
N ALA A 127 3.67 55.50 -41.49
CA ALA A 127 2.28 55.73 -41.13
C ALA A 127 1.39 54.53 -41.50
N ASP A 128 0.42 54.21 -40.64
CA ASP A 128 -0.65 53.24 -40.90
C ASP A 128 -0.18 51.83 -41.31
N VAL A 129 0.97 51.36 -40.81
CA VAL A 129 1.44 49.99 -41.04
C VAL A 129 0.50 48.97 -40.39
N LYS A 130 0.16 47.90 -41.12
CA LYS A 130 -0.74 46.84 -40.65
C LYS A 130 -0.11 45.45 -40.67
N ALA A 131 0.78 45.19 -41.62
CA ALA A 131 1.45 43.90 -41.71
C ALA A 131 2.84 44.01 -42.33
N ALA A 132 3.66 43.00 -42.06
CA ALA A 132 4.97 42.83 -42.69
C ALA A 132 5.18 41.35 -43.04
N ALA A 133 5.28 41.05 -44.35
CA ALA A 133 5.64 39.72 -44.82
C ALA A 133 7.16 39.57 -44.80
N VAL A 134 7.68 38.61 -44.04
CA VAL A 134 9.11 38.40 -43.77
C VAL A 134 9.54 37.07 -44.39
N TYR A 135 10.51 37.12 -45.28
CA TYR A 135 11.10 35.93 -45.91
C TYR A 135 12.60 35.96 -45.74
N CYS A 136 13.18 34.84 -45.33
CA CYS A 136 14.62 34.71 -45.16
C CYS A 136 15.16 33.44 -45.83
N SER A 137 16.42 33.50 -46.24
CA SER A 137 17.18 32.34 -46.73
C SER A 137 18.48 32.25 -45.96
N CYS A 138 18.81 31.05 -45.47
CA CYS A 138 20.10 30.70 -44.88
C CYS A 138 20.62 31.70 -43.82
N LEU A 139 19.76 32.18 -42.92
CA LEU A 139 20.19 33.05 -41.80
C LEU A 139 20.63 32.21 -40.59
N HIS A 140 21.44 32.79 -39.69
CA HIS A 140 21.88 32.12 -38.46
C HIS A 140 20.74 31.93 -37.45
N THR A 141 20.97 31.05 -36.48
CA THR A 141 20.07 30.75 -35.34
C THR A 141 19.66 32.00 -34.55
N ASP A 142 20.45 33.07 -34.61
CA ASP A 142 20.15 34.38 -34.00
C ASP A 142 19.07 35.19 -34.74
N PHE A 143 18.51 34.69 -35.85
CA PHE A 143 17.41 35.34 -36.54
C PHE A 143 16.19 35.60 -35.64
N SER A 144 15.90 34.69 -34.69
CA SER A 144 14.88 34.92 -33.67
C SER A 144 15.12 36.21 -32.89
N LEU A 145 16.38 36.55 -32.58
CA LEU A 145 16.73 37.79 -31.88
C LEU A 145 16.44 39.03 -32.75
N LEU A 146 16.75 38.97 -34.05
CA LEU A 146 16.41 40.05 -34.98
C LEU A 146 14.90 40.24 -35.07
N LEU A 147 14.13 39.16 -35.23
CA LEU A 147 12.68 39.21 -35.30
C LEU A 147 12.09 39.79 -34.00
N ASN A 148 12.58 39.34 -32.85
CA ASN A 148 12.15 39.86 -31.55
C ASN A 148 12.42 41.36 -31.42
N LYS A 149 13.60 41.84 -31.86
CA LYS A 149 13.96 43.26 -31.81
C LYS A 149 13.19 44.11 -32.82
N MET A 150 12.90 43.56 -33.99
CA MET A 150 12.10 44.23 -35.03
C MET A 150 10.63 44.42 -34.63
N THR A 151 10.06 43.45 -33.92
CA THR A 151 8.64 43.44 -33.51
C THR A 151 8.37 44.24 -32.22
N GLU A 152 9.40 44.48 -31.40
CA GLU A 152 9.30 45.10 -30.06
C GLU A 152 8.50 46.43 -30.04
N LYS A 153 8.76 47.32 -31.02
CA LYS A 153 8.09 48.62 -31.19
C LYS A 153 6.85 48.56 -32.10
N ASN A 154 6.57 47.42 -32.72
CA ASN A 154 5.56 47.25 -33.77
C ASN A 154 4.48 46.23 -33.39
N ARG A 155 4.06 46.22 -32.11
CA ARG A 155 3.17 45.17 -31.58
C ARG A 155 1.81 45.03 -32.28
N GLU A 156 1.29 46.11 -32.86
CA GLU A 156 0.02 46.10 -33.59
C GLU A 156 0.16 45.72 -35.07
N VAL A 157 1.39 45.47 -35.54
CA VAL A 157 1.68 45.01 -36.90
C VAL A 157 1.69 43.48 -36.92
N VAL A 158 0.98 42.87 -37.88
CA VAL A 158 1.03 41.42 -38.10
C VAL A 158 2.28 41.09 -38.91
N PHE A 159 3.31 40.54 -38.25
CA PHE A 159 4.46 39.96 -38.93
C PHE A 159 4.14 38.53 -39.31
N PHE A 160 4.41 38.14 -40.55
CA PHE A 160 4.15 36.78 -41.01
C PHE A 160 5.11 36.37 -42.13
N GLY A 161 5.27 35.07 -42.38
CA GLY A 161 6.05 34.57 -43.51
C GLY A 161 6.73 33.25 -43.19
N ALA A 162 7.86 32.97 -43.83
CA ALA A 162 8.56 31.69 -43.70
C ALA A 162 10.05 31.78 -44.07
N SER A 163 10.81 30.78 -43.65
CA SER A 163 12.21 30.57 -44.05
C SER A 163 12.33 29.58 -45.22
N ALA A 164 13.18 29.90 -46.19
CA ALA A 164 13.45 29.14 -47.42
C ALA A 164 14.62 28.14 -47.31
N GLY A 165 15.15 27.94 -46.10
CA GLY A 165 16.34 27.11 -45.90
C GLY A 165 16.56 26.74 -44.44
N VAL A 166 17.68 26.06 -44.18
CA VAL A 166 18.09 25.67 -42.81
C VAL A 166 18.80 26.85 -42.15
N PHE A 167 18.67 26.98 -40.83
CA PHE A 167 19.51 27.89 -40.07
C PHE A 167 20.96 27.37 -40.11
N GLU A 168 21.92 28.20 -40.54
CA GLU A 168 23.34 27.77 -40.55
C GLU A 168 23.75 27.34 -39.14
N SER A 169 24.36 26.16 -39.06
CA SER A 169 24.70 25.47 -37.82
C SER A 169 25.62 26.31 -36.92
N SER A 170 25.48 26.14 -35.61
CA SER A 170 26.57 26.43 -34.69
C SER A 170 27.79 25.60 -35.10
N ALA A 171 29.01 26.14 -34.95
CA ALA A 171 30.29 25.59 -35.42
C ALA A 171 30.64 24.13 -35.00
N GLU A 172 29.77 23.46 -34.24
CA GLU A 172 29.94 22.12 -33.68
C GLU A 172 29.03 21.04 -34.31
N MET A 173 28.17 21.36 -35.27
CA MET A 173 27.31 20.33 -35.91
C MET A 173 28.08 19.53 -36.98
N PRO A 174 28.01 18.17 -36.99
CA PRO A 174 28.64 17.35 -38.03
C PRO A 174 28.05 17.61 -39.42
N GLU A 175 28.89 17.76 -40.45
CA GLU A 175 28.48 18.03 -41.84
C GLU A 175 27.55 16.94 -42.43
N THR A 176 27.57 15.73 -41.87
CA THR A 176 26.88 14.53 -42.38
C THR A 176 25.47 14.31 -41.82
N GLU A 177 25.03 15.06 -40.80
CA GLU A 177 23.75 14.84 -40.10
C GLU A 177 22.71 15.93 -40.40
N GLN A 178 22.48 16.21 -41.67
CA GLN A 178 21.61 17.31 -42.06
C GLN A 178 20.12 16.89 -42.07
N ASN A 179 19.40 17.43 -41.09
CA ASN A 179 17.98 17.84 -41.07
C ASN A 179 16.94 16.94 -41.77
N LEU A 180 15.98 16.45 -40.98
CA LEU A 180 14.77 15.75 -41.42
C LEU A 180 13.99 16.46 -42.55
N PHE A 181 14.06 17.79 -42.64
CA PHE A 181 13.33 18.63 -43.60
C PHE A 181 14.04 18.83 -44.95
N LEU A 182 15.13 18.11 -45.22
CA LEU A 182 15.87 18.17 -46.49
C LEU A 182 15.59 16.96 -47.39
N LEU A 183 15.26 17.21 -48.66
CA LEU A 183 15.02 16.16 -49.67
C LEU A 183 16.24 15.82 -50.55
N ASP A 184 17.31 16.64 -50.52
CA ASP A 184 18.50 16.42 -51.36
C ASP A 184 19.80 16.94 -50.70
N MET A 185 20.64 16.00 -50.26
CA MET A 185 21.95 16.27 -49.66
C MET A 185 23.02 16.67 -50.68
N ASN A 186 22.78 16.47 -51.98
CA ASN A 186 23.81 16.60 -53.01
C ASN A 186 23.81 17.97 -53.72
N ASN A 187 22.85 18.85 -53.46
CA ASN A 187 22.76 20.15 -54.16
C ASN A 187 22.19 21.31 -53.31
N ILE A 188 22.45 21.26 -51.99
CA ILE A 188 21.89 22.12 -50.92
C ILE A 188 22.02 23.62 -51.21
N GLN A 189 23.13 24.03 -51.83
CA GLN A 189 23.51 25.43 -51.92
C GLN A 189 22.95 26.19 -53.12
N GLU A 190 22.49 25.54 -54.18
CA GLU A 190 22.02 26.24 -55.39
C GLU A 190 20.51 26.51 -55.38
N GLN A 191 19.76 25.88 -54.47
CA GLN A 191 18.30 25.90 -54.46
C GLN A 191 17.67 26.68 -53.29
N GLN A 192 18.43 27.13 -52.29
CA GLN A 192 17.87 27.96 -51.21
C GLN A 192 18.07 29.44 -51.53
N PHE A 193 16.97 30.13 -51.84
CA PHE A 193 16.99 31.56 -52.11
C PHE A 193 15.62 32.21 -51.81
N ILE A 194 15.67 33.52 -51.60
CA ILE A 194 14.49 34.40 -51.57
C ILE A 194 14.59 35.44 -52.68
N ILE A 195 13.46 36.06 -53.00
CA ILE A 195 13.36 37.12 -54.00
C ILE A 195 12.93 38.42 -53.35
N GLY A 196 13.64 39.50 -53.66
CA GLY A 196 13.30 40.88 -53.31
C GLY A 196 13.60 41.80 -54.50
N ASP A 197 14.44 42.81 -54.30
CA ASP A 197 14.94 43.65 -55.42
C ASP A 197 15.79 42.85 -56.42
N ARG A 198 16.46 41.80 -55.94
CA ARG A 198 17.19 40.78 -56.69
C ARG A 198 16.90 39.41 -56.07
N VAL A 199 17.59 38.37 -56.53
CA VAL A 199 17.53 37.04 -55.91
C VAL A 199 18.68 36.91 -54.91
N TYR A 200 18.37 36.52 -53.68
CA TYR A 200 19.30 36.44 -52.56
C TYR A 200 19.46 34.99 -52.11
N LYS A 201 20.69 34.50 -52.08
CA LYS A 201 21.01 33.17 -51.54
C LYS A 201 21.06 33.19 -50.01
N HIS A 202 21.63 34.25 -49.43
CA HIS A 202 21.62 34.55 -48.00
C HIS A 202 21.06 35.95 -47.83
N GLY A 203 19.99 36.10 -47.05
CA GLY A 203 19.41 37.43 -46.88
C GLY A 203 18.02 37.43 -46.28
N LEU A 204 17.50 38.65 -46.15
CA LEU A 204 16.20 38.95 -45.56
C LEU A 204 15.43 39.89 -46.50
N VAL A 205 14.20 39.52 -46.83
CA VAL A 205 13.27 40.32 -47.61
C VAL A 205 12.01 40.56 -46.78
N ILE A 206 11.62 41.83 -46.64
CA ILE A 206 10.43 42.23 -45.89
C ILE A 206 9.56 43.12 -46.77
N ALA A 207 8.31 42.72 -47.01
CA ALA A 207 7.30 43.57 -47.63
C ALA A 207 6.36 44.13 -46.55
N VAL A 208 6.38 45.45 -46.36
CA VAL A 208 5.59 46.17 -45.35
C VAL A 208 4.35 46.75 -46.01
N PHE A 209 3.18 46.39 -45.47
CA PHE A 209 1.87 46.80 -45.96
C PHE A 209 1.29 47.89 -45.05
N SER A 210 0.91 49.01 -45.65
CA SER A 210 0.42 50.20 -44.93
C SER A 210 -0.77 50.83 -45.61
N GLY A 211 -1.71 51.37 -44.84
CA GLY A 211 -2.88 52.06 -45.37
C GLY A 211 -3.99 52.22 -44.34
N LYS A 212 -4.68 53.36 -44.36
CA LYS A 212 -5.76 53.68 -43.41
C LYS A 212 -6.96 52.74 -43.50
N GLU A 213 -7.29 52.33 -44.72
CA GLU A 213 -8.40 51.41 -45.00
C GLU A 213 -7.97 49.95 -45.05
N LEU A 214 -6.69 49.66 -44.84
CA LEU A 214 -6.18 48.29 -44.83
C LEU A 214 -6.51 47.62 -43.50
N CYS A 215 -7.26 46.54 -43.57
CA CYS A 215 -7.50 45.63 -42.46
C CYS A 215 -6.66 44.36 -42.67
N VAL A 216 -6.05 43.86 -41.61
CA VAL A 216 -5.31 42.59 -41.62
C VAL A 216 -5.78 41.74 -40.45
N HIS A 217 -5.98 40.45 -40.72
CA HIS A 217 -6.24 39.42 -39.71
C HIS A 217 -5.19 38.32 -39.86
N GLY A 218 -4.58 37.88 -38.77
CA GLY A 218 -3.59 36.81 -38.79
C GLY A 218 -3.86 35.79 -37.69
N ASP A 219 -3.95 34.52 -38.06
CA ASP A 219 -4.15 33.41 -37.13
C ASP A 219 -2.89 32.54 -37.04
N TYR A 220 -2.57 32.17 -35.80
CA TYR A 220 -1.58 31.15 -35.45
C TYR A 220 -2.30 29.91 -34.92
N ILE A 221 -2.12 28.77 -35.58
CA ILE A 221 -2.72 27.49 -35.18
C ILE A 221 -1.60 26.49 -34.90
N LEU A 222 -1.43 26.13 -33.62
CA LEU A 222 -0.50 25.09 -33.21
C LEU A 222 -1.12 23.70 -33.40
N GLY A 223 -2.18 23.36 -32.66
CA GLY A 223 -2.82 22.03 -32.71
C GLY A 223 -2.18 20.95 -31.83
N TRP A 224 -0.95 21.14 -31.35
CA TRP A 224 -0.29 20.31 -30.34
C TRP A 224 -0.63 20.78 -28.93
N LYS A 225 -0.83 19.83 -28.01
CA LYS A 225 -1.19 20.05 -26.60
C LYS A 225 -0.06 19.56 -25.67
N PRO A 226 0.32 20.32 -24.63
CA PRO A 226 1.32 19.89 -23.65
C PRO A 226 0.83 18.68 -22.84
N ILE A 227 1.73 17.75 -22.53
CA ILE A 227 1.50 16.58 -21.69
C ILE A 227 2.64 16.36 -20.70
N GLY A 228 2.30 15.72 -19.58
CA GLY A 228 3.26 15.29 -18.59
C GLY A 228 3.90 16.44 -17.81
N LYS A 229 5.02 16.11 -17.16
CA LYS A 229 5.70 17.02 -16.24
C LYS A 229 6.45 18.13 -16.99
N GLU A 230 6.51 19.30 -16.37
CA GLU A 230 7.35 20.38 -16.83
C GLU A 230 8.85 20.04 -16.69
N LEU A 231 9.57 20.20 -17.79
CA LEU A 231 11.00 19.97 -17.92
C LEU A 231 11.71 21.31 -17.99
N THR A 232 12.67 21.55 -17.10
CA THR A 232 13.47 22.77 -17.12
C THR A 232 14.67 22.56 -18.04
N VAL A 233 14.91 23.47 -18.97
CA VAL A 233 16.12 23.49 -19.79
C VAL A 233 17.29 23.89 -18.90
N THR A 234 18.07 22.93 -18.40
CA THR A 234 19.13 23.21 -17.43
C THR A 234 20.46 23.58 -18.07
N GLU A 235 20.70 23.12 -19.31
CA GLU A 235 21.92 23.38 -20.06
C GLU A 235 21.66 23.49 -21.57
N THR A 236 22.24 24.54 -22.17
CA THR A 236 22.24 24.79 -23.62
C THR A 236 23.67 25.06 -24.08
N VAL A 237 24.09 24.48 -25.20
CA VAL A 237 25.42 24.76 -25.82
C VAL A 237 25.36 26.04 -26.64
N SER A 238 24.25 26.26 -27.32
CA SER A 238 23.94 27.44 -28.12
C SER A 238 22.45 27.78 -27.93
N VAL A 239 21.99 28.89 -28.49
CA VAL A 239 20.58 29.30 -28.41
C VAL A 239 19.61 28.29 -29.03
N ASN A 240 20.08 27.28 -29.77
CA ASN A 240 19.25 26.28 -30.43
C ASN A 240 19.67 24.83 -30.13
N CYS A 241 20.60 24.61 -29.19
CA CYS A 241 21.07 23.29 -28.80
C CYS A 241 20.83 23.06 -27.31
N VAL A 242 19.92 22.14 -27.00
CA VAL A 242 19.61 21.73 -25.62
C VAL A 242 20.44 20.51 -25.29
N ALA A 243 21.37 20.66 -24.35
CA ALA A 243 22.16 19.55 -23.84
C ALA A 243 21.40 18.78 -22.75
N ARG A 244 20.71 19.50 -21.85
CA ARG A 244 20.02 18.88 -20.71
C ARG A 244 18.65 19.46 -20.40
N LEU A 245 17.74 18.55 -20.04
CA LEU A 245 16.39 18.81 -19.53
C LEU A 245 16.26 18.15 -18.16
N ASN A 246 15.95 18.93 -17.12
CA ASN A 246 15.95 18.49 -15.71
C ASN A 246 17.24 17.73 -15.33
N ASP A 247 18.39 18.25 -15.77
CA ASP A 247 19.71 17.65 -15.52
C ASP A 247 19.88 16.23 -16.07
N MET A 248 19.08 15.83 -17.06
CA MET A 248 19.24 14.61 -17.87
C MET A 248 19.63 15.00 -19.30
N PRO A 249 20.45 14.21 -20.03
CA PRO A 249 20.66 14.42 -21.47
C PRO A 249 19.33 14.56 -22.22
N ALA A 250 19.25 15.50 -23.15
CA ALA A 250 17.99 15.83 -23.81
C ALA A 250 17.36 14.64 -24.55
N THR A 251 18.17 13.74 -25.14
CA THR A 251 17.68 12.50 -25.77
C THR A 251 17.08 11.50 -24.79
N GLU A 252 17.62 11.40 -23.58
CA GLU A 252 17.17 10.46 -22.55
C GLU A 252 15.78 10.79 -22.00
N VAL A 253 15.31 12.05 -22.12
CA VAL A 253 13.92 12.41 -21.81
C VAL A 253 12.94 11.61 -22.68
N TYR A 254 13.19 11.52 -23.98
CA TYR A 254 12.33 10.79 -24.90
C TYR A 254 12.39 9.28 -24.68
N ARG A 255 13.56 8.76 -24.28
CA ARG A 255 13.69 7.36 -23.84
C ARG A 255 12.90 7.11 -22.56
N HIS A 256 12.99 8.00 -21.59
CA HIS A 256 12.34 7.85 -20.30
C HIS A 256 10.81 7.90 -20.41
N TYR A 257 10.27 8.89 -21.14
CA TYR A 257 8.83 9.12 -21.20
C TYR A 257 8.12 8.40 -22.34
N LEU A 258 8.79 8.19 -23.48
CA LEU A 258 8.19 7.61 -24.69
C LEU A 258 8.84 6.30 -25.13
N ASN A 259 9.84 5.80 -24.40
CA ASN A 259 10.64 4.62 -24.76
C ASN A 259 11.28 4.71 -26.16
N VAL A 260 11.62 5.92 -26.60
CA VAL A 260 12.30 6.16 -27.89
C VAL A 260 13.80 6.22 -27.67
N ILE A 261 14.54 5.33 -28.32
CA ILE A 261 16.00 5.23 -28.21
C ILE A 261 16.65 6.13 -29.29
N PRO A 262 17.75 6.85 -28.98
CA PRO A 262 18.47 7.69 -29.93
C PRO A 262 19.23 6.86 -30.99
N ASP A 263 18.49 6.23 -31.90
CA ASP A 263 18.97 5.53 -33.09
C ASP A 263 18.79 6.37 -34.37
N GLU A 264 19.07 5.79 -35.54
CA GLU A 264 18.93 6.47 -36.84
C GLU A 264 17.48 6.96 -37.14
N ASN A 265 16.48 6.44 -36.44
CA ASN A 265 15.07 6.82 -36.59
C ASN A 265 14.58 7.74 -35.46
N PHE A 266 15.44 8.13 -34.52
CA PHE A 266 15.07 8.90 -33.33
C PHE A 266 14.24 10.13 -33.66
N VAL A 267 14.72 10.96 -34.59
CA VAL A 267 14.06 12.21 -34.96
C VAL A 267 12.66 11.96 -35.55
N TYR A 268 12.51 10.93 -36.39
CA TYR A 268 11.20 10.55 -36.93
C TYR A 268 10.24 10.15 -35.82
N ASN A 269 10.71 9.34 -34.87
CA ASN A 269 9.89 8.86 -33.76
C ASN A 269 9.43 9.97 -32.80
N ILE A 270 10.22 11.03 -32.63
CA ILE A 270 9.88 12.14 -31.72
C ILE A 270 9.24 13.34 -32.41
N SER A 271 9.21 13.37 -33.75
CA SER A 271 8.60 14.46 -34.54
C SER A 271 7.10 14.63 -34.29
N GLU A 272 6.42 13.56 -33.87
CA GLU A 272 5.01 13.55 -33.46
C GLU A 272 4.81 14.13 -32.04
N PHE A 273 5.88 14.18 -31.24
CA PHE A 273 5.90 14.65 -29.85
C PHE A 273 6.89 15.80 -29.63
N PRO A 274 6.77 16.93 -30.36
CA PRO A 274 7.72 18.02 -30.22
C PRO A 274 7.72 18.60 -28.81
N LEU A 275 8.86 19.17 -28.40
CA LEU A 275 8.89 19.98 -27.19
C LEU A 275 8.10 21.25 -27.43
N VAL A 276 7.33 21.67 -26.45
CA VAL A 276 6.71 23.00 -26.44
C VAL A 276 7.31 23.84 -25.34
N ILE A 277 7.59 25.09 -25.67
CA ILE A 277 7.95 26.14 -24.73
C ILE A 277 6.85 27.20 -24.73
N GLU A 278 6.62 27.84 -23.59
CA GLU A 278 5.67 28.95 -23.50
C GLU A 278 6.40 30.29 -23.45
N ARG A 279 6.08 31.20 -24.38
CA ARG A 279 6.62 32.56 -24.40
C ARG A 279 5.51 33.57 -24.64
N ASN A 280 5.42 34.58 -23.78
CA ASN A 280 4.44 35.67 -23.89
C ASN A 280 2.97 35.17 -24.05
N GLY A 281 2.62 34.05 -23.40
CA GLY A 281 1.30 33.42 -23.51
C GLY A 281 1.05 32.70 -24.83
N CYS A 282 2.11 32.41 -25.60
CA CYS A 282 2.07 31.62 -26.82
C CYS A 282 2.85 30.32 -26.60
N LEU A 283 2.19 29.19 -26.85
CA LEU A 283 2.86 27.89 -26.93
C LEU A 283 3.60 27.80 -28.25
N ILE A 284 4.88 27.47 -28.23
CA ILE A 284 5.73 27.38 -29.40
C ILE A 284 6.35 25.99 -29.44
N ALA A 285 5.98 25.18 -30.43
CA ALA A 285 6.59 23.88 -30.63
C ALA A 285 8.00 24.01 -31.23
N ARG A 286 8.85 23.07 -30.84
CA ARG A 286 10.24 22.94 -31.25
C ARG A 286 10.46 21.50 -31.67
N VAL A 287 10.53 21.32 -32.98
CA VAL A 287 10.79 20.03 -33.60
C VAL A 287 12.29 19.91 -33.81
N PRO A 288 12.93 18.89 -33.25
CA PRO A 288 14.37 18.73 -33.44
C PRO A 288 14.67 18.15 -34.83
N PRO A 289 15.53 18.76 -35.64
CA PRO A 289 16.02 18.16 -36.87
C PRO A 289 17.08 17.06 -36.67
N VAL A 290 17.83 17.09 -35.56
CA VAL A 290 19.01 16.22 -35.33
C VAL A 290 19.35 16.14 -33.83
N HIS A 291 20.02 15.05 -33.46
CA HIS A 291 20.68 14.87 -32.17
C HIS A 291 22.11 14.38 -32.41
N ASP A 292 22.98 14.50 -31.41
CA ASP A 292 24.34 13.93 -31.48
C ASP A 292 24.55 12.79 -30.47
N ASN A 293 25.75 12.20 -30.52
CA ASN A 293 26.19 11.11 -29.64
C ASN A 293 26.40 11.55 -28.18
N GLU A 294 26.47 12.85 -27.90
CA GLU A 294 26.55 13.38 -26.54
C GLU A 294 25.16 13.52 -25.89
N GLY A 295 24.11 13.16 -26.63
CA GLY A 295 22.72 13.22 -26.17
C GLY A 295 22.12 14.62 -26.21
N ARG A 296 22.75 15.53 -26.96
CA ARG A 296 22.26 16.89 -27.20
C ARG A 296 21.26 16.88 -28.35
N ILE A 297 20.25 17.73 -28.25
CA ILE A 297 19.22 17.88 -29.29
C ILE A 297 19.29 19.30 -29.84
N TYR A 298 19.38 19.39 -31.17
CA TYR A 298 19.40 20.66 -31.89
C TYR A 298 18.01 20.97 -32.43
N PHE A 299 17.65 22.25 -32.45
CA PHE A 299 16.36 22.77 -32.90
C PHE A 299 16.56 23.79 -34.03
N ASN A 300 15.57 23.91 -34.90
CA ASN A 300 15.50 24.96 -35.94
C ASN A 300 15.03 26.32 -35.37
N GLY A 301 14.92 26.44 -34.05
CA GLY A 301 14.50 27.65 -33.38
C GLY A 301 15.19 27.77 -32.03
N ASP A 302 15.07 28.95 -31.45
CA ASP A 302 15.71 29.27 -30.19
C ASP A 302 15.01 28.60 -29.00
N ILE A 303 15.80 28.06 -28.07
CA ILE A 303 15.43 27.54 -26.75
C ILE A 303 16.50 28.01 -25.76
N TYR A 304 16.08 28.73 -24.72
CA TYR A 304 16.98 29.34 -23.76
C TYR A 304 17.09 28.53 -22.47
N ARG A 305 18.26 28.59 -21.85
CA ARG A 305 18.47 28.05 -20.50
C ARG A 305 17.48 28.68 -19.51
N GLY A 306 16.90 27.83 -18.67
CA GLY A 306 15.89 28.21 -17.67
C GLY A 306 14.45 28.15 -18.17
N GLU A 307 14.24 27.99 -19.48
CA GLU A 307 12.89 27.83 -20.03
C GLU A 307 12.26 26.52 -19.58
N LYS A 308 10.93 26.55 -19.57
CA LYS A 308 10.08 25.42 -19.23
C LYS A 308 9.57 24.79 -20.52
N ALA A 309 9.96 23.54 -20.73
CA ALA A 309 9.56 22.72 -21.85
C ALA A 309 8.62 21.61 -21.39
N ARG A 310 7.70 21.18 -22.26
CA ARG A 310 6.88 19.98 -22.06
C ARG A 310 6.87 19.15 -23.33
N LEU A 311 6.71 17.85 -23.20
CA LEU A 311 6.35 17.02 -24.35
C LEU A 311 4.94 17.42 -24.80
N THR A 312 4.65 17.23 -26.07
CA THR A 312 3.31 17.47 -26.61
C THR A 312 2.78 16.27 -27.36
N TYR A 313 1.49 16.26 -27.60
CA TYR A 313 0.85 15.36 -28.54
C TYR A 313 -0.14 16.14 -29.41
N ALA A 314 -0.49 15.59 -30.56
CA ALA A 314 -1.60 16.07 -31.37
C ALA A 314 -2.46 14.90 -31.81
N VAL A 315 -3.72 15.19 -32.15
CA VAL A 315 -4.64 14.23 -32.76
C VAL A 315 -5.07 14.80 -34.10
N HIS A 316 -4.96 14.00 -35.18
CA HIS A 316 -5.21 14.48 -36.55
C HIS A 316 -6.58 15.17 -36.69
N SER A 317 -7.65 14.56 -36.15
CA SER A 317 -9.01 15.10 -36.27
C SER A 317 -9.19 16.41 -35.52
N GLU A 318 -8.57 16.57 -34.35
CA GLU A 318 -8.66 17.80 -33.56
C GLU A 318 -7.89 18.94 -34.20
N LEU A 319 -6.68 18.66 -34.67
CA LEU A 319 -5.88 19.62 -35.41
C LEU A 319 -6.63 20.11 -36.66
N LEU A 320 -7.20 19.20 -37.45
CA LEU A 320 -8.02 19.56 -38.61
C LEU A 320 -9.26 20.38 -38.21
N LYS A 321 -9.90 20.06 -37.08
CA LYS A 321 -11.05 20.81 -36.58
C LYS A 321 -10.66 22.23 -36.17
N GLU A 322 -9.55 22.41 -35.46
CA GLU A 322 -9.03 23.74 -35.13
C GLU A 322 -8.72 24.55 -36.40
N THR A 323 -8.13 23.91 -37.41
CA THR A 323 -7.89 24.53 -38.72
C THR A 323 -9.19 24.93 -39.43
N ASP A 324 -10.22 24.09 -39.40
CA ASP A 324 -11.53 24.40 -39.97
C ASP A 324 -12.20 25.60 -39.25
N GLU A 325 -12.17 25.62 -37.91
CA GLU A 325 -12.70 26.72 -37.10
C GLU A 325 -11.98 28.04 -37.38
N ALA A 326 -10.65 28.01 -37.48
CA ALA A 326 -9.86 29.18 -37.88
C ALA A 326 -10.22 29.64 -39.31
N SER A 327 -10.37 28.70 -40.25
CA SER A 327 -10.79 29.04 -41.62
C SER A 327 -12.17 29.70 -41.66
N LYS A 328 -13.12 29.29 -40.81
CA LYS A 328 -14.46 29.89 -40.70
C LYS A 328 -14.38 31.33 -40.18
N LYS A 329 -13.54 31.60 -39.17
CA LYS A 329 -13.27 32.95 -38.67
C LYS A 329 -12.67 33.83 -39.78
N LEU A 330 -11.70 33.30 -40.53
CA LEU A 330 -11.11 33.99 -41.67
C LEU A 330 -12.11 34.20 -42.81
N CYS A 331 -13.03 33.26 -43.11
CA CYS A 331 -14.15 33.48 -44.07
C CYS A 331 -14.99 34.69 -43.63
N GLY A 332 -15.33 34.76 -42.34
CA GLY A 332 -16.11 35.85 -41.75
C GLY A 332 -15.43 37.21 -41.86
N PHE A 333 -14.09 37.26 -41.88
CA PHE A 333 -13.34 38.49 -42.15
C PHE A 333 -13.57 39.03 -43.57
N GLY A 334 -14.00 38.19 -44.52
CA GLY A 334 -14.26 38.58 -45.90
C GLY A 334 -12.97 38.96 -46.66
N PRO A 335 -11.98 38.05 -46.74
CA PRO A 335 -10.66 38.35 -47.25
C PRO A 335 -10.68 38.66 -48.75
N GLU A 336 -9.99 39.74 -49.12
CA GLU A 336 -9.73 40.10 -50.51
C GLU A 336 -8.37 39.57 -51.00
N GLY A 337 -7.41 39.40 -50.08
CA GLY A 337 -6.17 38.64 -50.28
C GLY A 337 -5.89 37.75 -49.07
N ALA A 338 -5.20 36.62 -49.26
CA ALA A 338 -4.77 35.76 -48.15
C ALA A 338 -3.45 35.05 -48.45
N PHE A 339 -2.72 34.77 -47.40
CA PHE A 339 -1.44 34.08 -47.37
C PHE A 339 -1.52 32.99 -46.33
N MET A 340 -0.97 31.83 -46.66
CA MET A 340 -0.90 30.72 -45.73
C MET A 340 0.51 30.15 -45.71
N SER A 341 1.01 29.86 -44.52
CA SER A 341 2.25 29.13 -44.32
C SER A 341 1.97 27.90 -43.49
N VAL A 342 2.44 26.73 -43.94
CA VAL A 342 2.22 25.44 -43.28
C VAL A 342 3.56 24.76 -43.04
N CYS A 343 3.75 24.28 -41.81
CA CYS A 343 4.97 23.58 -41.43
C CYS A 343 5.13 22.23 -42.11
N GLY A 344 6.34 21.93 -42.59
CA GLY A 344 6.68 20.60 -43.10
C GLY A 344 6.42 19.48 -42.08
N ASN A 345 6.69 19.70 -40.79
CA ASN A 345 6.40 18.71 -39.74
C ASN A 345 4.90 18.39 -39.64
N ARG A 346 4.06 19.42 -39.82
CA ARG A 346 2.61 19.29 -39.77
C ARG A 346 2.08 18.47 -40.95
N THR A 347 2.65 18.69 -42.13
CA THR A 347 2.37 17.87 -43.32
C THR A 347 2.79 16.41 -43.13
N LEU A 348 3.97 16.16 -42.52
CA LEU A 348 4.43 14.80 -42.19
C LEU A 348 3.49 14.10 -41.21
N PHE A 349 3.06 14.81 -40.17
CA PHE A 349 2.13 14.30 -39.17
C PHE A 349 0.80 13.91 -39.82
N LEU A 350 0.14 14.83 -40.53
CA LEU A 350 -1.17 14.59 -41.13
C LEU A 350 -1.16 13.63 -42.35
N ARG A 351 -0.02 13.47 -43.02
CA ARG A 351 0.16 12.64 -44.22
C ARG A 351 -0.88 12.97 -45.29
N GLY A 352 -1.62 11.98 -45.80
CA GLY A 352 -2.67 12.18 -46.82
C GLY A 352 -3.82 13.09 -46.38
N ALA A 353 -3.94 13.41 -45.08
CA ALA A 353 -4.94 14.36 -44.60
C ALA A 353 -4.43 15.82 -44.59
N ALA A 354 -3.15 16.08 -44.87
CA ALA A 354 -2.57 17.43 -44.85
C ALA A 354 -3.26 18.38 -45.85
N GLU A 355 -3.68 17.85 -47.02
CA GLU A 355 -4.39 18.64 -48.03
C GLU A 355 -5.69 19.25 -47.49
N LYS A 356 -6.36 18.59 -46.54
CA LYS A 356 -7.60 19.09 -45.94
C LYS A 356 -7.43 20.43 -45.23
N GLU A 357 -6.26 20.68 -44.65
CA GLU A 357 -5.97 21.98 -44.02
C GLU A 357 -6.08 23.12 -45.02
N VAL A 358 -5.55 22.90 -46.22
CA VAL A 358 -5.60 23.86 -47.32
C VAL A 358 -7.01 23.96 -47.91
N GLU A 359 -7.70 22.83 -48.04
CA GLU A 359 -9.06 22.77 -48.59
C GLU A 359 -10.05 23.63 -47.79
N TYR A 360 -9.94 23.66 -46.45
CA TYR A 360 -10.79 24.48 -45.59
C TYR A 360 -10.72 25.97 -45.95
N TYR A 361 -9.54 26.50 -46.24
CA TYR A 361 -9.37 27.88 -46.70
C TYR A 361 -9.74 28.06 -48.18
N ARG A 362 -9.49 27.06 -49.03
CA ARG A 362 -9.84 27.09 -50.46
C ARG A 362 -11.34 27.25 -50.73
N ARG A 363 -12.20 26.91 -49.77
CA ARG A 363 -13.66 27.16 -49.82
C ARG A 363 -14.01 28.61 -50.17
N PHE A 364 -13.24 29.59 -49.67
CA PHE A 364 -13.45 31.01 -49.97
C PHE A 364 -12.28 31.66 -50.72
N ALA A 365 -11.11 31.03 -50.69
CA ALA A 365 -9.86 31.43 -51.33
C ALA A 365 -9.34 30.32 -52.28
N PRO A 366 -10.02 30.02 -53.40
CA PRO A 366 -9.71 28.87 -54.26
C PRO A 366 -8.30 28.87 -54.85
N GLU A 367 -7.77 30.06 -55.12
CA GLU A 367 -6.45 30.30 -55.71
C GLU A 367 -5.38 30.53 -54.62
N LEU A 368 -5.65 30.15 -53.37
CA LEU A 368 -4.71 30.31 -52.25
C LEU A 368 -3.43 29.52 -52.52
N ILE A 369 -2.31 30.24 -52.57
CA ILE A 369 -0.97 29.68 -52.54
C ILE A 369 -0.55 29.47 -51.08
N VAL A 370 0.05 28.31 -50.84
CA VAL A 370 0.54 27.91 -49.53
C VAL A 370 2.05 27.87 -49.57
N ASN A 371 2.67 28.58 -48.63
CA ASN A 371 4.09 28.51 -48.41
C ASN A 371 4.38 27.33 -47.50
N TYR A 372 5.33 26.51 -47.91
CA TYR A 372 5.84 25.47 -47.05
C TYR A 372 7.32 25.70 -46.86
N GLY A 373 7.64 26.10 -45.63
CA GLY A 373 8.99 26.40 -45.20
C GLY A 373 9.44 25.45 -44.10
N THR A 374 10.71 25.63 -43.69
CA THR A 374 11.31 24.93 -42.55
C THR A 374 10.84 25.49 -41.21
N SER A 375 10.43 26.76 -41.17
CA SER A 375 9.87 27.44 -40.00
C SER A 375 8.95 28.58 -40.43
N GLU A 376 7.88 28.77 -39.67
CA GLU A 376 6.91 29.83 -39.90
C GLU A 376 7.29 31.06 -39.07
N ILE A 377 7.05 32.23 -39.63
CA ILE A 377 7.19 33.50 -38.92
C ILE A 377 5.77 33.97 -38.62
N TYR A 378 5.50 34.28 -37.36
CA TYR A 378 4.30 35.00 -36.96
C TYR A 378 4.57 35.83 -35.72
N SER A 379 4.24 37.11 -35.74
CA SER A 379 4.20 37.90 -34.52
C SER A 379 3.08 38.93 -34.56
N TYR A 380 2.29 38.96 -33.48
CA TYR A 380 1.22 39.92 -33.30
C TYR A 380 0.95 40.13 -31.81
N LYS A 381 0.79 41.39 -31.38
CA LYS A 381 0.55 41.79 -29.98
C LYS A 381 1.58 41.26 -28.98
N GLY A 382 2.83 41.07 -29.43
CA GLY A 382 3.92 40.54 -28.61
C GLY A 382 3.91 39.02 -28.44
N GLN A 383 2.99 38.32 -29.11
CA GLN A 383 2.94 36.86 -29.19
C GLN A 383 3.61 36.36 -30.46
N GLY A 384 4.05 35.11 -30.46
CA GLY A 384 4.67 34.44 -31.61
C GLY A 384 6.20 34.60 -31.66
N GLY A 385 6.76 34.43 -32.85
CA GLY A 385 8.20 34.45 -33.14
C GLY A 385 8.50 33.60 -34.37
N VAL A 386 9.62 32.88 -34.32
CA VAL A 386 9.92 31.77 -35.23
C VAL A 386 9.28 30.50 -34.67
N LEU A 387 8.45 29.85 -35.47
CA LEU A 387 7.55 28.77 -35.07
C LEU A 387 7.88 27.47 -35.83
N ASN A 388 7.45 26.35 -35.25
CA ASN A 388 7.45 25.03 -35.88
C ASN A 388 6.13 24.31 -35.56
N SER A 389 5.79 23.30 -36.36
CA SER A 389 4.52 22.55 -36.29
C SER A 389 3.26 23.42 -36.43
N ALA A 390 3.39 24.63 -36.95
CA ALA A 390 2.32 25.61 -36.99
C ALA A 390 1.67 25.74 -38.37
N LEU A 391 0.45 26.27 -38.37
CA LEU A 391 -0.19 26.85 -39.55
C LEU A 391 -0.43 28.34 -39.28
N ILE A 392 0.03 29.18 -40.20
CA ILE A 392 -0.19 30.63 -40.19
C ILE A 392 -1.10 30.99 -41.35
N ALA A 393 -2.19 31.68 -41.08
CA ALA A 393 -3.07 32.22 -42.11
C ALA A 393 -3.24 33.73 -41.91
N VAL A 394 -2.87 34.53 -42.91
CA VAL A 394 -2.99 35.98 -42.87
C VAL A 394 -3.87 36.47 -44.02
N ALA A 395 -4.90 37.24 -43.70
CA ALA A 395 -5.84 37.80 -44.63
C ALA A 395 -5.76 39.33 -44.68
N PHE A 396 -6.01 39.87 -45.87
CA PHE A 396 -6.01 41.29 -46.19
C PHE A 396 -7.38 41.71 -46.75
N ARG A 397 -7.83 42.91 -46.40
CA ARG A 397 -9.04 43.53 -46.96
C ARG A 397 -8.91 45.05 -46.97
N GLU A 398 -9.33 45.71 -48.05
CA GLU A 398 -9.41 47.16 -48.11
C GLU A 398 -10.87 47.65 -47.94
N GLY A 399 -11.07 48.65 -47.10
CA GLY A 399 -12.37 49.29 -46.88
C GLY A 399 -13.05 48.91 -45.55
N PRO A 400 -14.27 49.44 -45.29
CA PRO A 400 -14.95 49.29 -44.01
C PRO A 400 -15.32 47.83 -43.72
N TYR A 401 -15.43 47.49 -42.44
CA TYR A 401 -15.82 46.16 -41.98
C TYR A 401 -17.15 45.72 -42.61
N ARG A 402 -17.09 44.68 -43.44
CA ARG A 402 -18.30 44.01 -43.96
C ARG A 402 -18.65 42.88 -43.02
N GLU A 403 -19.77 43.00 -42.31
CA GLU A 403 -20.47 41.81 -41.83
C GLU A 403 -20.95 41.05 -43.07
N MET A 404 -20.37 39.88 -43.32
CA MET A 404 -20.81 39.06 -44.43
C MET A 404 -22.01 38.22 -44.02
N SER A 405 -23.20 38.65 -44.43
CA SER A 405 -24.43 37.86 -44.44
C SER A 405 -24.44 36.74 -45.53
N SER A 406 -23.28 36.41 -46.12
CA SER A 406 -23.18 35.66 -47.37
C SER A 406 -21.98 34.68 -47.50
N CYS A 407 -21.26 34.32 -46.43
CA CYS A 407 -20.59 33.00 -46.45
C CYS A 407 -21.77 32.01 -46.44
N ASN A 408 -21.97 31.28 -47.55
CA ASN A 408 -23.13 30.45 -47.81
C ASN A 408 -23.48 29.63 -46.56
N LYS A 409 -24.66 29.80 -45.96
CA LYS A 409 -25.11 29.00 -44.80
C LYS A 409 -25.04 27.49 -45.08
N HIS A 410 -25.08 27.08 -46.36
CA HIS A 410 -24.88 25.69 -46.80
C HIS A 410 -23.43 25.17 -46.70
N LEU A 411 -22.41 26.02 -46.51
CA LEU A 411 -21.03 25.57 -46.21
C LEU A 411 -20.78 25.43 -44.70
N MET A 412 -21.74 25.86 -43.89
CA MET A 412 -21.80 25.68 -42.44
C MET A 412 -22.88 24.66 -42.12
N GLU A 413 -22.76 23.45 -42.65
CA GLU A 413 -23.42 22.33 -42.00
C GLU A 413 -22.76 22.17 -40.63
N GLU A 414 -23.55 22.34 -39.57
CA GLU A 414 -23.17 21.85 -38.26
C GLU A 414 -22.83 20.38 -38.41
N GLU A 415 -21.59 20.03 -38.09
CA GLU A 415 -21.20 18.64 -38.08
C GLU A 415 -22.15 17.86 -37.15
N PRO A 416 -22.64 16.67 -37.57
CA PRO A 416 -23.48 15.84 -36.74
C PRO A 416 -22.76 15.60 -35.41
N HIS A 417 -23.51 15.41 -34.32
CA HIS A 417 -22.92 14.97 -33.06
C HIS A 417 -22.14 13.67 -33.32
N PHE A 418 -20.82 13.79 -33.52
CA PHE A 418 -19.97 12.65 -33.75
C PHE A 418 -19.76 11.94 -32.42
N ILE A 419 -19.75 10.61 -32.49
CA ILE A 419 -19.17 9.78 -31.43
C ILE A 419 -17.76 10.33 -31.21
N ILE A 420 -17.53 10.93 -30.04
CA ILE A 420 -16.21 11.45 -29.67
C ILE A 420 -15.22 10.28 -29.87
N PRO A 421 -14.24 10.41 -30.80
CA PRO A 421 -13.32 9.33 -31.11
C PRO A 421 -12.68 8.82 -29.83
N LEU A 422 -12.46 7.51 -29.75
CA LEU A 422 -11.91 6.88 -28.55
C LEU A 422 -10.59 7.55 -28.12
N ALA A 423 -9.76 7.98 -29.09
CA ALA A 423 -8.53 8.71 -28.84
C ALA A 423 -8.75 10.04 -28.09
N THR A 424 -9.75 10.83 -28.47
CA THR A 424 -10.09 12.11 -27.80
C THR A 424 -10.65 11.89 -26.39
N ARG A 425 -11.50 10.87 -26.20
CA ARG A 425 -11.98 10.51 -24.85
C ARG A 425 -10.86 9.95 -23.99
N MET A 426 -9.96 9.15 -24.56
CA MET A 426 -8.78 8.63 -23.87
C MET A 426 -7.81 9.74 -23.52
N ALA A 427 -7.57 10.72 -24.39
CA ALA A 427 -6.66 11.82 -24.09
C ALA A 427 -7.17 12.70 -22.94
N SER A 428 -8.45 13.08 -22.96
CA SER A 428 -9.06 13.84 -21.84
C SER A 428 -9.13 13.03 -20.55
N PHE A 429 -9.37 11.72 -20.64
CA PHE A 429 -9.36 10.82 -19.49
C PHE A 429 -7.96 10.61 -18.92
N LEU A 430 -6.96 10.41 -19.77
CA LEU A 430 -5.57 10.23 -19.37
C LEU A 430 -5.01 11.50 -18.73
N ASP A 431 -5.35 12.69 -19.22
CA ASP A 431 -4.88 13.95 -18.65
C ASP A 431 -5.45 14.17 -17.24
N ALA A 432 -6.77 13.99 -17.07
CA ALA A 432 -7.42 14.08 -15.77
C ALA A 432 -6.90 13.03 -14.77
N VAL A 433 -6.75 11.78 -15.21
CA VAL A 433 -6.24 10.68 -14.38
C VAL A 433 -4.77 10.88 -14.04
N THR A 434 -3.93 11.35 -14.96
CA THR A 434 -2.49 11.52 -14.70
C THR A 434 -2.24 12.62 -13.67
N GLN A 435 -3.02 13.70 -13.71
CA GLN A 435 -2.88 14.81 -12.77
C GLN A 435 -3.32 14.41 -11.35
N GLU A 436 -4.44 13.70 -11.22
CA GLU A 436 -4.96 13.26 -9.92
C GLU A 436 -4.15 12.09 -9.32
N LEU A 437 -3.63 11.20 -10.18
CA LEU A 437 -2.86 10.01 -9.79
C LEU A 437 -1.43 10.34 -9.36
N ALA A 438 -0.80 11.38 -9.93
CA ALA A 438 0.57 11.77 -9.61
C ALA A 438 0.68 12.45 -8.23
N GLU A 439 -0.27 13.32 -7.89
CA GLU A 439 -0.24 14.07 -6.63
C GLU A 439 -0.65 13.19 -5.44
N SER A 440 -1.63 12.31 -5.62
CA SER A 440 -2.16 11.52 -4.50
C SER A 440 -1.34 10.26 -4.16
N ASN A 441 -0.66 9.63 -5.13
CA ASN A 441 0.03 8.35 -4.87
C ASN A 441 1.37 8.48 -4.17
N GLU A 442 2.12 9.56 -4.40
CA GLU A 442 3.51 9.60 -3.97
C GLU A 442 3.65 9.91 -2.48
N GLU A 443 2.82 10.80 -1.95
CA GLU A 443 2.86 11.17 -0.54
C GLU A 443 2.19 10.13 0.37
N LEU A 444 1.02 9.62 -0.01
CA LEU A 444 0.25 8.74 0.85
C LEU A 444 0.89 7.34 0.99
N LYS A 445 1.47 6.79 -0.09
CA LYS A 445 2.05 5.44 -0.04
C LYS A 445 3.36 5.36 0.73
N LYS A 446 4.17 6.43 0.72
CA LYS A 446 5.47 6.43 1.42
C LYS A 446 5.30 6.58 2.92
N MET A 447 4.40 7.45 3.37
CA MET A 447 4.25 7.75 4.80
C MET A 447 3.42 6.70 5.55
N ALA A 448 2.31 6.24 4.95
CA ALA A 448 1.44 5.26 5.61
C ALA A 448 2.14 3.90 5.78
N LYS A 449 2.82 3.43 4.73
CA LYS A 449 3.46 2.11 4.76
C LYS A 449 4.63 2.06 5.75
N ALA A 450 5.43 3.12 5.87
CA ALA A 450 6.55 3.14 6.81
C ALA A 450 6.08 3.16 8.28
N ALA A 451 5.05 3.94 8.60
CA ALA A 451 4.55 4.09 9.96
C ALA A 451 3.79 2.84 10.44
N GLU A 452 2.95 2.26 9.58
CA GLU A 452 2.14 1.09 9.93
C GLU A 452 2.99 -0.16 10.14
N THR A 453 3.97 -0.38 9.26
CA THR A 453 4.87 -1.55 9.37
C THR A 453 5.71 -1.50 10.64
N ALA A 454 6.20 -0.31 11.02
CA ALA A 454 6.99 -0.14 12.25
C ALA A 454 6.15 -0.38 13.52
N ASN A 455 4.90 0.10 13.54
CA ASN A 455 4.05 -0.01 14.73
C ASN A 455 3.51 -1.44 14.92
N LYS A 456 3.17 -2.12 13.81
CA LYS A 456 2.75 -3.52 13.82
C LYS A 456 3.88 -4.44 14.28
N ALA A 457 5.08 -4.28 13.74
CA ALA A 457 6.26 -5.05 14.15
C ALA A 457 6.60 -4.88 15.64
N LYS A 458 6.52 -3.65 16.18
CA LYS A 458 6.74 -3.37 17.61
C LYS A 458 5.72 -4.08 18.50
N SER A 459 4.46 -4.09 18.10
CA SER A 459 3.36 -4.71 18.86
C SER A 459 3.43 -6.23 18.86
N ASP A 460 3.68 -6.82 17.68
CA ASP A 460 3.75 -8.27 17.49
C ASP A 460 4.97 -8.85 18.24
N PHE A 461 6.09 -8.14 18.23
CA PHE A 461 7.27 -8.50 18.99
C PHE A 461 7.00 -8.58 20.50
N LEU A 462 6.33 -7.58 21.07
CA LEU A 462 6.04 -7.54 22.52
C LEU A 462 5.02 -8.61 22.94
N SER A 463 4.03 -8.89 22.08
CA SER A 463 3.04 -9.95 22.32
C SER A 463 3.68 -11.34 22.34
N ASN A 464 4.49 -11.65 21.31
CA ASN A 464 5.18 -12.93 21.20
C ASN A 464 6.19 -13.14 22.34
N MET A 465 6.97 -12.10 22.65
CA MET A 465 7.93 -12.13 23.75
C MET A 465 7.24 -12.42 25.09
N SER A 466 6.05 -11.85 25.35
CA SER A 466 5.32 -12.14 26.58
C SER A 466 4.88 -13.61 26.67
N HIS A 467 4.45 -14.22 25.57
CA HIS A 467 4.06 -15.64 25.56
C HIS A 467 5.28 -16.54 25.78
N GLU A 468 6.39 -16.24 25.11
CA GLU A 468 7.65 -17.00 25.25
C GLU A 468 8.28 -16.88 26.64
N ILE A 469 8.07 -15.76 27.34
CA ILE A 469 8.54 -15.61 28.72
C ILE A 469 7.56 -16.22 29.73
N ARG A 470 6.25 -16.17 29.47
CA ARG A 470 5.23 -16.70 30.40
C ARG A 470 5.28 -18.22 30.53
N THR A 471 5.43 -18.94 29.42
CA THR A 471 5.44 -20.41 29.38
C THR A 471 6.54 -21.03 30.27
N PRO A 472 7.83 -20.65 30.15
CA PRO A 472 8.87 -21.20 31.02
C PRO A 472 8.70 -20.79 32.48
N ILE A 473 8.26 -19.56 32.77
CA ILE A 473 8.03 -19.13 34.16
C ILE A 473 6.91 -19.95 34.81
N ASN A 474 5.80 -20.18 34.09
CA ASN A 474 4.70 -20.99 34.60
C ASN A 474 5.11 -22.45 34.83
N ALA A 475 5.98 -23.00 33.98
CA ALA A 475 6.55 -24.34 34.18
C ALA A 475 7.42 -24.40 35.44
N VAL A 476 8.30 -23.40 35.64
CA VAL A 476 9.13 -23.27 36.86
C VAL A 476 8.26 -23.15 38.11
N LEU A 477 7.21 -22.31 38.08
CA LEU A 477 6.28 -22.15 39.19
C LEU A 477 5.46 -23.43 39.46
N GLY A 478 5.12 -24.20 38.42
CA GLY A 478 4.47 -25.48 38.57
C GLY A 478 5.34 -26.52 39.29
N MET A 479 6.63 -26.60 38.94
CA MET A 479 7.60 -27.46 39.62
C MET A 479 7.86 -27.00 41.06
N ASP A 480 7.97 -25.69 41.27
CA ASP A 480 8.15 -25.10 42.59
C ASP A 480 6.96 -25.37 43.53
N GLU A 481 5.73 -25.35 43.00
CA GLU A 481 4.52 -25.74 43.73
C GLU A 481 4.55 -27.24 44.12
N MET A 482 5.14 -28.12 43.30
CA MET A 482 5.36 -29.52 43.69
C MET A 482 6.39 -29.65 44.82
N ILE A 483 7.49 -28.88 44.77
CA ILE A 483 8.49 -28.82 45.84
C ILE A 483 7.85 -28.36 47.15
N LEU A 484 7.02 -27.31 47.12
CA LEU A 484 6.27 -26.82 48.28
C LEU A 484 5.30 -27.85 48.87
N ARG A 485 4.84 -28.81 48.07
CA ARG A 485 3.90 -29.86 48.50
C ARG A 485 4.58 -31.10 49.05
N GLU A 486 5.75 -31.44 48.53
CA GLU A 486 6.47 -32.68 48.86
C GLU A 486 7.59 -32.46 49.88
N CYS A 487 8.23 -31.29 49.87
CA CYS A 487 9.33 -30.98 50.76
C CYS A 487 8.85 -30.72 52.20
N ARG A 488 9.45 -31.44 53.16
CA ARG A 488 9.21 -31.27 54.60
C ARG A 488 10.33 -30.49 55.31
N GLU A 489 11.39 -30.13 54.59
CA GLU A 489 12.53 -29.41 55.15
C GLU A 489 12.26 -27.89 55.13
N PRO A 490 12.31 -27.20 56.29
CA PRO A 490 11.92 -25.79 56.40
C PRO A 490 12.72 -24.85 55.49
N VAL A 491 14.02 -25.11 55.34
CA VAL A 491 14.93 -24.24 54.57
C VAL A 491 14.66 -24.33 53.07
N ILE A 492 14.43 -25.54 52.55
CA ILE A 492 14.10 -25.76 51.13
C ILE A 492 12.70 -25.21 50.82
N ARG A 493 11.76 -25.34 51.76
CA ARG A 493 10.43 -24.73 51.64
C ARG A 493 10.52 -23.20 51.54
N GLU A 494 11.35 -22.56 52.36
CA GLU A 494 11.58 -21.11 52.28
C GLU A 494 12.20 -20.70 50.93
N TYR A 495 13.14 -21.48 50.38
CA TYR A 495 13.67 -21.23 49.04
C TYR A 495 12.59 -21.33 47.95
N ALA A 496 11.72 -22.32 48.04
CA ALA A 496 10.61 -22.47 47.11
C ALA A 496 9.61 -21.30 47.25
N GLU A 497 9.25 -20.88 48.46
CA GLU A 497 8.39 -19.71 48.68
C GLU A 497 8.99 -18.41 48.09
N ASN A 498 10.31 -18.26 48.15
CA ASN A 498 11.03 -17.15 47.53
C ASN A 498 11.02 -17.23 45.99
N ILE A 499 11.21 -18.43 45.41
CA ILE A 499 11.11 -18.65 43.95
C ILE A 499 9.70 -18.32 43.45
N LYS A 500 8.66 -18.80 44.14
CA LYS A 500 7.26 -18.47 43.86
C LYS A 500 7.00 -16.97 43.87
N THR A 501 7.53 -16.26 44.86
CA THR A 501 7.38 -14.80 44.98
C THR A 501 8.07 -14.08 43.83
N ALA A 502 9.31 -14.46 43.50
CA ALA A 502 10.07 -13.87 42.39
C ALA A 502 9.41 -14.12 41.02
N GLY A 503 8.90 -15.34 40.78
CA GLY A 503 8.21 -15.68 39.53
C GLY A 503 6.90 -14.91 39.35
N ASN A 504 6.10 -14.78 40.41
CA ASN A 504 4.86 -13.99 40.38
C ASN A 504 5.14 -12.49 40.14
N ASN A 505 6.18 -11.95 40.77
CA ASN A 505 6.60 -10.56 40.54
C ASN A 505 6.95 -10.35 39.06
N LEU A 506 7.76 -11.24 38.47
CA LEU A 506 8.16 -11.15 37.06
C LEU A 506 6.98 -11.22 36.09
N LEU A 507 5.99 -12.09 36.35
CA LEU A 507 4.76 -12.14 35.56
C LEU A 507 3.96 -10.83 35.65
N GLY A 508 3.93 -10.21 36.83
CA GLY A 508 3.34 -8.87 37.01
C GLY A 508 4.03 -7.81 36.14
N LEU A 509 5.37 -7.78 36.12
CA LEU A 509 6.15 -6.84 35.30
C LEU A 509 5.83 -6.96 33.81
N ILE A 510 5.73 -8.19 33.32
CA ILE A 510 5.47 -8.47 31.90
C ILE A 510 4.07 -8.01 31.53
N ASN A 511 3.08 -8.28 32.39
CA ASN A 511 1.71 -7.83 32.18
C ASN A 511 1.60 -6.31 32.18
N ASP A 512 2.32 -5.60 33.06
CA ASP A 512 2.37 -4.14 33.07
C ASP A 512 2.95 -3.56 31.76
N ILE A 513 4.00 -4.18 31.21
CA ILE A 513 4.62 -3.78 29.93
C ILE A 513 3.66 -4.02 28.76
N LEU A 514 2.94 -5.15 28.77
CA LEU A 514 1.93 -5.45 27.76
C LEU A 514 0.74 -4.49 27.81
N ASP A 515 0.21 -4.21 29.00
CA ASP A 515 -0.88 -3.26 29.17
C ASP A 515 -0.45 -1.86 28.69
N PHE A 516 0.78 -1.43 29.01
CA PHE A 516 1.34 -0.18 28.47
C PHE A 516 1.39 -0.16 26.94
N SER A 517 1.88 -1.24 26.32
CA SER A 517 1.98 -1.37 24.86
C SER A 517 0.60 -1.35 24.18
N LYS A 518 -0.39 -2.05 24.75
CA LYS A 518 -1.77 -2.06 24.25
C LYS A 518 -2.43 -0.69 24.34
N ILE A 519 -2.17 0.05 25.42
CA ILE A 519 -2.67 1.42 25.60
C ILE A 519 -2.02 2.38 24.59
N GLU A 520 -0.71 2.28 24.35
CA GLU A 520 0.00 3.11 23.35
C GLU A 520 -0.49 2.84 21.92
N ALA A 521 -0.79 1.58 21.61
CA ALA A 521 -1.32 1.17 20.31
C ALA A 521 -2.82 1.47 20.13
N GLY A 522 -3.50 2.02 21.14
CA GLY A 522 -4.94 2.29 21.11
C GLY A 522 -5.83 1.04 21.07
N LYS A 523 -5.28 -0.14 21.38
CA LYS A 523 -5.97 -1.43 21.33
C LYS A 523 -6.60 -1.86 22.66
N LEU A 524 -6.52 -1.03 23.70
CA LEU A 524 -7.10 -1.33 25.01
C LEU A 524 -8.53 -0.78 25.08
N GLU A 525 -9.49 -1.69 25.12
CA GLU A 525 -10.92 -1.35 25.26
C GLU A 525 -11.39 -1.55 26.70
N LEU A 526 -12.24 -0.64 27.19
CA LEU A 526 -12.93 -0.82 28.46
C LEU A 526 -14.09 -1.79 28.27
N ILE A 527 -14.24 -2.74 29.19
CA ILE A 527 -15.31 -3.73 29.15
C ILE A 527 -16.23 -3.45 30.34
N PRO A 528 -17.26 -2.59 30.18
CA PRO A 528 -18.17 -2.28 31.27
C PRO A 528 -19.11 -3.46 31.57
N ILE A 529 -19.15 -3.86 32.83
CA ILE A 529 -19.92 -4.99 33.34
C ILE A 529 -20.70 -4.58 34.59
N GLU A 530 -21.68 -5.40 34.96
CA GLU A 530 -22.36 -5.29 36.24
C GLU A 530 -21.45 -5.81 37.38
N TYR A 531 -21.29 -5.02 38.44
CA TYR A 531 -20.54 -5.43 39.62
C TYR A 531 -21.17 -4.96 40.93
N ALA A 532 -21.00 -5.78 41.96
CA ALA A 532 -21.46 -5.48 43.31
C ALA A 532 -20.40 -4.69 44.09
N THR A 533 -20.77 -3.53 44.62
CA THR A 533 -19.84 -2.62 45.28
C THR A 533 -19.26 -3.19 46.57
N SER A 534 -20.03 -4.00 47.29
CA SER A 534 -19.57 -4.72 48.48
C SER A 534 -18.51 -5.79 48.15
N SER A 535 -18.63 -6.46 47.00
CA SER A 535 -17.67 -7.48 46.56
C SER A 535 -16.34 -6.83 46.18
N LEU A 536 -16.38 -5.74 45.40
CA LEU A 536 -15.18 -4.98 45.04
C LEU A 536 -14.43 -4.51 46.29
N LEU A 537 -15.15 -3.96 47.27
CA LEU A 537 -14.56 -3.46 48.51
C LEU A 537 -13.94 -4.59 49.35
N ASN A 538 -14.63 -5.72 49.48
CA ASN A 538 -14.14 -6.89 50.21
C ASN A 538 -12.85 -7.45 49.58
N ASP A 539 -12.81 -7.56 48.25
CA ASP A 539 -11.65 -8.06 47.54
C ASP A 539 -10.43 -7.13 47.71
N LEU A 540 -10.62 -5.82 47.60
CA LEU A 540 -9.56 -4.81 47.82
C LEU A 540 -8.98 -4.88 49.22
N VAL A 541 -9.83 -5.05 50.24
CA VAL A 541 -9.40 -5.12 51.63
C VAL A 541 -8.64 -6.43 51.90
N ASN A 542 -9.15 -7.57 51.43
CA ASN A 542 -8.47 -8.86 51.61
C ASN A 542 -7.10 -8.90 50.93
N MET A 543 -6.95 -8.29 49.76
CA MET A 543 -5.66 -8.23 49.04
C MET A 543 -4.59 -7.42 49.79
N ILE A 544 -4.99 -6.48 50.65
CA ILE A 544 -4.07 -5.56 51.34
C ILE A 544 -3.90 -5.90 52.83
N ALA A 545 -4.89 -6.53 53.45
CA ALA A 545 -4.91 -6.84 54.88
C ALA A 545 -3.65 -7.59 55.33
N THR A 546 -3.27 -8.69 54.65
CA THR A 546 -2.08 -9.49 55.01
C THR A 546 -0.79 -8.67 54.93
N ARG A 547 -0.66 -7.80 53.91
CA ARG A 547 0.54 -6.96 53.72
C ARG A 547 0.62 -5.85 54.76
N ALA A 548 -0.51 -5.25 55.13
CA ALA A 548 -0.60 -4.26 56.19
C ALA A 548 -0.29 -4.88 57.56
N GLU A 549 -0.79 -6.08 57.84
CA GLU A 549 -0.56 -6.83 59.09
C GLU A 549 0.91 -7.22 59.26
N GLN A 550 1.57 -7.71 58.20
CA GLN A 550 3.01 -8.00 58.20
C GLN A 550 3.87 -6.78 58.60
N LYS A 551 3.44 -5.57 58.19
CA LYS A 551 4.06 -4.29 58.58
C LYS A 551 3.49 -3.66 59.85
N LYS A 552 2.51 -4.30 60.50
CA LYS A 552 1.77 -3.78 61.67
C LYS A 552 1.14 -2.40 61.45
N LEU A 553 0.67 -2.12 60.22
CA LEU A 553 -0.05 -0.90 59.87
C LEU A 553 -1.55 -1.07 60.15
N GLU A 554 -2.20 0.00 60.63
CA GLU A 554 -3.65 0.01 60.81
C GLU A 554 -4.35 0.28 59.47
N LEU A 555 -5.14 -0.68 58.97
CA LEU A 555 -5.95 -0.51 57.77
C LEU A 555 -7.36 -0.05 58.14
N ARG A 556 -7.75 1.15 57.69
CA ARG A 556 -9.08 1.74 57.92
C ARG A 556 -9.87 1.77 56.62
N VAL A 557 -11.15 1.41 56.68
CA VAL A 557 -12.05 1.45 55.52
C VAL A 557 -13.24 2.34 55.86
N LYS A 558 -13.54 3.30 54.99
CA LYS A 558 -14.70 4.19 55.13
C LYS A 558 -15.55 4.07 53.88
N ALA A 559 -16.75 3.51 53.99
CA ALA A 559 -17.70 3.44 52.90
C ALA A 559 -19.10 3.73 53.45
N PRO A 560 -19.89 4.62 52.81
CA PRO A 560 -21.21 4.96 53.31
C PRO A 560 -22.20 3.82 53.03
N GLU A 561 -23.07 3.53 54.00
CA GLU A 561 -24.05 2.43 53.91
C GLU A 561 -25.09 2.64 52.79
N ASP A 562 -25.30 3.90 52.38
CA ASP A 562 -26.26 4.30 51.36
C ASP A 562 -25.69 4.28 49.93
N LEU A 563 -24.43 3.87 49.76
CA LEU A 563 -23.84 3.60 48.44
C LEU A 563 -24.68 2.53 47.72
N PRO A 564 -25.02 2.72 46.43
CA PRO A 564 -25.79 1.73 45.69
C PRO A 564 -25.09 0.36 45.65
N SER A 565 -25.85 -0.72 45.75
CA SER A 565 -25.32 -2.09 45.85
C SER A 565 -24.67 -2.56 44.56
N THR A 566 -25.18 -2.10 43.41
CA THR A 566 -24.80 -2.60 42.10
C THR A 566 -24.56 -1.46 41.10
N LEU A 567 -23.35 -1.42 40.56
CA LEU A 567 -22.88 -0.44 39.59
C LEU A 567 -22.54 -1.13 38.26
N TYR A 568 -22.43 -0.33 37.20
CA TYR A 568 -22.06 -0.77 35.86
C TYR A 568 -20.86 0.04 35.36
N GLY A 569 -19.76 -0.67 35.10
CA GLY A 569 -18.46 -0.12 34.70
C GLY A 569 -17.40 -1.22 34.62
N ASP A 570 -16.18 -0.87 34.21
CA ASP A 570 -15.08 -1.84 34.12
C ASP A 570 -14.44 -2.06 35.49
N GLU A 571 -14.99 -3.02 36.24
CA GLU A 571 -14.55 -3.34 37.59
C GLU A 571 -13.09 -3.81 37.63
N LEU A 572 -12.63 -4.55 36.62
CA LEU A 572 -11.27 -5.08 36.58
C LEU A 572 -10.24 -3.95 36.54
N ARG A 573 -10.46 -2.96 35.66
CA ARG A 573 -9.58 -1.80 35.55
C ARG A 573 -9.70 -0.87 36.75
N LEU A 574 -10.91 -0.71 37.30
CA LEU A 574 -11.12 0.06 38.53
C LEU A 574 -10.36 -0.56 39.72
N ARG A 575 -10.47 -1.88 39.89
CA ARG A 575 -9.76 -2.66 40.90
C ARG A 575 -8.24 -2.54 40.72
N GLN A 576 -7.75 -2.60 39.49
CA GLN A 576 -6.32 -2.44 39.16
C GLN A 576 -5.81 -1.06 39.60
N VAL A 577 -6.54 0.01 39.28
CA VAL A 577 -6.22 1.38 39.71
C VAL A 577 -6.15 1.48 41.24
N ILE A 578 -7.17 1.01 41.95
CA ILE A 578 -7.24 1.12 43.42
C ILE A 578 -6.15 0.26 44.09
N THR A 579 -5.91 -0.93 43.57
CA THR A 579 -4.87 -1.84 44.09
C THR A 579 -3.48 -1.25 43.92
N ASN A 580 -3.18 -0.63 42.77
CA ASN A 580 -1.90 0.05 42.54
C ASN A 580 -1.64 1.19 43.53
N ILE A 581 -2.70 1.94 43.88
CA ILE A 581 -2.59 3.03 44.86
C ILE A 581 -2.43 2.46 46.29
N LEU A 582 -3.23 1.47 46.68
CA LEU A 582 -3.18 0.86 48.02
C LEU A 582 -1.86 0.14 48.31
N THR A 583 -1.34 -0.58 47.31
CA THR A 583 -0.03 -1.25 47.43
C THR A 583 1.09 -0.25 47.64
N ASN A 584 1.08 0.87 46.90
CA ASN A 584 2.02 1.98 47.13
C ASN A 584 1.86 2.59 48.53
N ALA A 585 0.64 2.83 49.00
CA ALA A 585 0.39 3.37 50.34
C ALA A 585 1.00 2.50 51.46
N VAL A 586 0.81 1.17 51.40
CA VAL A 586 1.40 0.22 52.37
C VAL A 586 2.92 0.10 52.21
N LYS A 587 3.40 0.20 50.97
CA LYS A 587 4.82 0.09 50.65
C LYS A 587 5.64 1.26 51.22
N TYR A 588 5.13 2.49 51.11
CA TYR A 588 5.81 3.72 51.54
C TYR A 588 5.45 4.22 52.95
N THR A 589 4.61 3.45 53.67
CA THR A 589 4.32 3.67 55.09
C THR A 589 5.04 2.63 55.93
N GLU A 590 5.91 3.08 56.84
CA GLU A 590 6.65 2.21 57.77
C GLU A 590 5.85 1.95 59.06
N GLN A 591 5.22 3.00 59.62
CA GLN A 591 4.41 2.96 60.83
C GLN A 591 3.21 3.90 60.68
N GLY A 592 2.07 3.56 61.27
CA GLY A 592 0.85 4.38 61.22
C GLY A 592 -0.32 3.66 60.55
N SER A 593 -1.07 4.37 59.72
CA SER A 593 -2.33 3.86 59.14
C SER A 593 -2.48 4.15 57.65
N VAL A 594 -3.17 3.26 56.95
CA VAL A 594 -3.63 3.46 55.58
C VAL A 594 -5.16 3.44 55.59
N THR A 595 -5.78 4.46 55.01
CA THR A 595 -7.24 4.60 54.94
C THR A 595 -7.72 4.52 53.50
N LEU A 596 -8.59 3.56 53.20
CA LEU A 596 -9.37 3.51 51.95
C LEU A 596 -10.75 4.14 52.22
N ALA A 597 -11.11 5.17 51.45
CA ALA A 597 -12.41 5.80 51.54
C ALA A 597 -13.12 5.82 50.18
N LEU A 598 -14.39 5.38 50.19
CA LEU A 598 -15.32 5.51 49.07
C LEU A 598 -16.40 6.51 49.48
N ASP A 599 -16.77 7.37 48.54
CA ASP A 599 -17.89 8.31 48.68
C ASP A 599 -18.59 8.44 47.33
N TRP A 600 -19.81 8.96 47.31
CA TRP A 600 -20.57 9.09 46.07
C TRP A 600 -21.45 10.33 46.05
N GLU A 601 -21.68 10.85 44.85
CA GLU A 601 -22.66 11.91 44.61
C GLU A 601 -23.52 11.56 43.40
N ARG A 602 -24.78 11.97 43.43
CA ARG A 602 -25.70 11.74 42.31
C ARG A 602 -25.37 12.72 41.18
N TYR A 603 -25.17 12.19 39.96
CA TYR A 603 -24.88 12.99 38.78
C TYR A 603 -26.11 13.16 37.88
N SER A 604 -26.78 12.05 37.54
CA SER A 604 -27.98 12.05 36.69
C SER A 604 -28.95 10.95 37.14
N GLY A 605 -30.08 10.78 36.45
CA GLY A 605 -31.18 9.88 36.86
C GLY A 605 -30.74 8.46 37.26
N GLN A 606 -29.85 7.84 36.49
CA GLN A 606 -29.31 6.48 36.72
C GLN A 606 -27.78 6.46 36.88
N GLU A 607 -27.15 7.58 37.25
CA GLU A 607 -25.68 7.66 37.32
C GLU A 607 -25.21 8.38 38.57
N ILE A 608 -24.09 7.89 39.10
CA ILE A 608 -23.37 8.48 40.22
C ILE A 608 -21.94 8.84 39.79
N ILE A 609 -21.36 9.81 40.48
CA ILE A 609 -19.90 9.97 40.52
C ILE A 609 -19.44 9.23 41.77
N LEU A 610 -18.69 8.15 41.56
CA LEU A 610 -18.01 7.42 42.62
C LEU A 610 -16.65 8.08 42.87
N LYS A 611 -16.44 8.55 44.09
CA LYS A 611 -15.20 9.16 44.57
C LYS A 611 -14.43 8.14 45.37
N VAL A 612 -13.19 7.90 44.99
CA VAL A 612 -12.31 6.97 45.71
C VAL A 612 -11.08 7.74 46.16
N SER A 613 -10.70 7.57 47.42
CA SER A 613 -9.48 8.16 47.97
C SER A 613 -8.74 7.17 48.87
N VAL A 614 -7.41 7.17 48.74
CA VAL A 614 -6.51 6.40 49.59
C VAL A 614 -5.57 7.37 50.28
N THR A 615 -5.57 7.36 51.61
CA THR A 615 -4.73 8.23 52.45
C THR A 615 -3.76 7.38 53.26
N ASP A 616 -2.47 7.71 53.19
CA ASP A 616 -1.41 7.11 53.98
C ASP A 616 -0.79 8.13 54.94
N THR A 617 -0.25 7.65 56.08
CA THR A 617 0.52 8.46 57.03
C THR A 617 2.03 8.26 56.86
N GLY A 618 2.47 7.93 55.64
CA GLY A 618 3.85 7.62 55.31
C GLY A 618 4.73 8.85 55.11
N ILE A 619 5.81 8.68 54.34
CA ILE A 619 6.84 9.71 54.17
C ILE A 619 6.39 10.97 53.41
N GLY A 620 5.24 10.93 52.73
CA GLY A 620 4.79 12.01 51.85
C GLY A 620 5.72 12.25 50.64
N ILE A 621 5.31 13.14 49.75
CA ILE A 621 5.96 13.48 48.48
C ILE A 621 6.23 15.00 48.49
N LYS A 622 7.39 15.42 47.97
CA LYS A 622 7.71 16.83 47.81
C LYS A 622 6.98 17.40 46.60
N ASP A 623 6.51 18.65 46.69
CA ASP A 623 5.77 19.32 45.59
C ASP A 623 6.51 19.28 44.24
N GLU A 624 7.84 19.39 44.25
CA GLU A 624 8.68 19.33 43.03
C GLU A 624 8.70 17.96 42.34
N ASP A 625 8.37 16.89 43.06
CA ASP A 625 8.41 15.51 42.57
C ASP A 625 7.01 14.97 42.20
N ILE A 626 5.92 15.69 42.53
CA ILE A 626 4.55 15.26 42.20
C ILE A 626 4.35 15.15 40.68
N ALA A 627 4.93 16.06 39.88
CA ALA A 627 4.81 16.02 38.43
C ALA A 627 5.50 14.79 37.80
N LYS A 628 6.58 14.31 38.42
CA LYS A 628 7.41 13.18 37.94
C LYS A 628 6.77 11.82 38.21
N LEU A 629 5.77 11.75 39.10
CA LEU A 629 5.06 10.50 39.43
C LEU A 629 4.40 9.84 38.20
N PHE A 630 4.10 10.61 37.17
CA PHE A 630 3.37 10.15 35.99
C PHE A 630 4.27 9.88 34.79
N GLU A 631 5.59 10.14 34.89
CA GLU A 631 6.54 9.82 33.83
C GLU A 631 6.86 8.32 33.78
N VAL A 632 7.15 7.79 32.59
CA VAL A 632 7.36 6.35 32.38
C VAL A 632 8.76 5.98 32.86
N PHE A 633 8.87 4.98 33.75
CA PHE A 633 10.12 4.46 34.32
C PHE A 633 10.85 5.39 35.31
N GLU A 634 10.28 6.52 35.69
CA GLU A 634 10.91 7.42 36.66
C GLU A 634 10.55 7.02 38.11
N ARG A 635 11.56 6.95 38.99
CA ARG A 635 11.39 6.68 40.42
C ARG A 635 11.94 7.83 41.26
N ILE A 636 11.14 8.30 42.21
CA ILE A 636 11.52 9.42 43.10
C ILE A 636 12.42 8.90 44.24
N GLU A 637 13.54 9.59 44.48
CA GLU A 637 14.55 9.31 45.52
C GLU A 637 15.17 7.88 45.52
N GLU A 638 15.68 7.42 44.37
CA GLU A 638 16.35 6.11 44.22
C GLU A 638 17.48 5.83 45.24
N LYS A 639 18.16 6.85 45.79
CA LYS A 639 19.26 6.67 46.75
C LYS A 639 18.80 6.31 48.16
N ARG A 640 17.59 6.72 48.57
CA ARG A 640 17.06 6.53 49.93
C ARG A 640 16.10 5.34 50.02
N ASN A 641 15.40 5.05 48.92
CA ASN A 641 14.41 3.98 48.78
C ASN A 641 14.97 2.72 48.07
N ARG A 642 16.29 2.48 48.11
CA ARG A 642 16.96 1.37 47.39
C ARG A 642 16.40 -0.02 47.71
N THR A 643 15.83 -0.21 48.89
CA THR A 643 15.23 -1.46 49.38
C THR A 643 13.76 -1.66 48.98
N ILE A 644 13.16 -0.69 48.27
CA ILE A 644 11.72 -0.67 47.98
C ILE A 644 11.48 -0.99 46.48
N GLU A 645 11.12 -2.24 46.17
CA GLU A 645 10.97 -2.78 44.79
C GLU A 645 9.73 -2.25 44.02
N GLY A 646 9.82 -1.82 42.76
CA GLY A 646 8.61 -1.61 41.91
C GLY A 646 8.86 -0.86 40.61
N THR A 647 8.17 -1.21 39.51
CA THR A 647 8.49 -0.83 38.11
C THR A 647 8.65 0.64 37.76
N GLY A 648 7.95 1.54 38.45
CA GLY A 648 7.75 2.91 37.98
C GLY A 648 6.72 3.02 36.83
N LEU A 649 6.02 1.94 36.48
CA LEU A 649 4.97 1.95 35.46
C LEU A 649 3.56 2.11 36.03
N GLY A 650 3.35 1.68 37.28
CA GLY A 650 2.01 1.59 37.87
C GLY A 650 1.22 2.90 37.92
N MET A 651 1.87 4.04 38.20
CA MET A 651 1.19 5.34 38.25
C MET A 651 0.89 5.92 36.86
N ASN A 652 1.77 5.71 35.89
CA ASN A 652 1.51 6.08 34.50
C ASN A 652 0.34 5.27 33.91
N ILE A 653 0.34 3.95 34.14
CA ILE A 653 -0.77 3.06 33.74
C ILE A 653 -2.07 3.49 34.42
N THR A 654 -2.02 3.77 35.73
CA THR A 654 -3.18 4.27 36.49
C THR A 654 -3.77 5.55 35.89
N GLN A 655 -2.91 6.51 35.55
CA GLN A 655 -3.32 7.77 34.93
C GLN A 655 -3.93 7.57 33.54
N LYS A 656 -3.36 6.68 32.71
CA LYS A 656 -3.90 6.37 31.38
C LYS A 656 -5.22 5.60 31.45
N LEU A 657 -5.36 4.63 32.36
CA LEU A 657 -6.60 3.89 32.60
C LEU A 657 -7.72 4.82 33.09
N LEU A 658 -7.41 5.73 34.03
CA LEU A 658 -8.36 6.75 34.45
C LEU A 658 -8.75 7.68 33.29
N GLY A 659 -7.80 8.03 32.42
CA GLY A 659 -8.07 8.79 31.20
C GLY A 659 -9.05 8.09 30.24
N LEU A 660 -8.93 6.77 30.07
CA LEU A 660 -9.91 5.97 29.30
C LEU A 660 -11.29 5.95 29.97
N MET A 661 -11.35 6.12 31.29
CA MET A 661 -12.60 6.21 32.08
C MET A 661 -13.10 7.65 32.28
N ASP A 662 -12.62 8.61 31.47
CA ASP A 662 -12.95 10.04 31.58
C ASP A 662 -12.68 10.64 32.97
N SER A 663 -11.61 10.18 33.63
CA SER A 663 -11.21 10.55 34.99
C SER A 663 -9.72 10.93 35.04
N LYS A 664 -9.29 11.51 36.17
CA LYS A 664 -7.91 11.90 36.44
C LYS A 664 -7.53 11.54 37.87
N LEU A 665 -6.27 11.17 38.11
CA LEU A 665 -5.73 11.03 39.45
C LEU A 665 -5.37 12.41 40.02
N GLU A 666 -5.88 12.70 41.21
CA GLU A 666 -5.58 13.88 42.03
C GLU A 666 -4.68 13.44 43.20
N VAL A 667 -3.60 14.20 43.46
CA VAL A 667 -2.61 13.87 44.50
C VAL A 667 -2.41 15.07 45.40
N GLU A 668 -2.64 14.88 46.69
CA GLU A 668 -2.34 15.85 47.75
C GLU A 668 -1.36 15.21 48.71
N SER A 669 -0.17 15.79 48.89
CA SER A 669 0.85 15.19 49.75
C SER A 669 1.64 16.26 50.49
N VAL A 670 2.01 15.97 51.73
CA VAL A 670 2.88 16.83 52.54
C VAL A 670 4.04 15.97 53.03
N TYR A 671 5.25 16.35 52.62
CA TYR A 671 6.45 15.62 52.97
C TYR A 671 6.62 15.46 54.50
N GLY A 672 6.74 14.22 54.95
CA GLY A 672 6.82 13.80 56.35
C GLY A 672 5.48 13.60 57.07
N GLN A 673 4.34 13.88 56.43
CA GLN A 673 3.01 13.74 57.04
C GLN A 673 2.13 12.69 56.34
N GLY A 674 2.41 12.37 55.07
CA GLY A 674 1.69 11.35 54.29
C GLY A 674 1.16 11.89 52.96
N SER A 675 0.42 11.05 52.25
CA SER A 675 -0.18 11.40 50.95
C SER A 675 -1.65 10.96 50.86
N THR A 676 -2.41 11.66 50.04
CA THR A 676 -3.77 11.31 49.64
C THR A 676 -3.84 11.27 48.12
N PHE A 677 -4.21 10.11 47.59
CA PHE A 677 -4.47 9.90 46.17
C PHE A 677 -5.97 9.72 45.98
N SER A 678 -6.59 10.49 45.09
CA SER A 678 -8.03 10.43 44.86
C SER A 678 -8.39 10.54 43.39
N PHE A 679 -9.54 10.00 43.00
CA PHE A 679 -10.08 10.13 41.65
C PHE A 679 -11.61 9.99 41.68
N LYS A 680 -12.26 10.44 40.59
CA LYS A 680 -13.72 10.47 40.47
C LYS A 680 -14.14 9.84 39.16
N ILE A 681 -14.92 8.76 39.22
CA ILE A 681 -15.37 8.04 38.03
C ILE A 681 -16.89 8.05 37.94
N ARG A 682 -17.40 8.28 36.73
CA ARG A 682 -18.82 8.17 36.44
C ARG A 682 -19.20 6.69 36.37
N GLN A 683 -20.25 6.30 37.07
CA GLN A 683 -20.76 4.93 37.11
C GLN A 683 -22.27 4.94 36.93
N LYS A 684 -22.77 4.00 36.14
CA LYS A 684 -24.22 3.80 36.02
C LYS A 684 -24.68 2.91 37.18
N VAL A 685 -25.82 3.22 37.77
CA VAL A 685 -26.44 2.43 38.84
C VAL A 685 -27.45 1.49 38.23
N LEU A 686 -27.28 0.19 38.47
CA LEU A 686 -28.24 -0.84 38.07
C LEU A 686 -29.22 -1.16 39.20
N ASN A 687 -28.73 -1.17 40.44
CA ASN A 687 -29.56 -1.32 41.62
C ASN A 687 -29.26 -0.24 42.67
N TRP A 688 -30.30 0.48 43.07
CA TRP A 688 -30.26 1.54 44.09
C TRP A 688 -30.44 1.03 45.53
N ASP A 689 -30.59 -0.29 45.71
CA ASP A 689 -30.54 -0.89 47.03
C ASP A 689 -29.25 -0.50 47.74
N LYS A 690 -29.35 -0.30 49.05
CA LYS A 690 -28.21 0.12 49.88
C LYS A 690 -27.20 -1.02 49.99
N MET A 691 -25.91 -0.72 49.83
CA MET A 691 -24.83 -1.67 50.08
C MET A 691 -24.89 -2.26 51.51
N GLY A 692 -25.36 -1.47 52.48
CA GLY A 692 -25.47 -1.88 53.87
C GLY A 692 -24.16 -1.76 54.65
N ASN A 693 -24.13 -2.27 55.88
CA ASN A 693 -22.97 -2.13 56.77
C ASN A 693 -21.85 -3.12 56.40
N TYR A 694 -20.82 -2.61 55.73
CA TYR A 694 -19.64 -3.39 55.30
C TYR A 694 -18.88 -4.02 56.48
N GLU A 695 -18.72 -3.31 57.60
CA GLU A 695 -17.91 -3.79 58.72
C GLU A 695 -18.51 -5.04 59.40
N GLU A 696 -19.84 -5.15 59.45
CA GLU A 696 -20.52 -6.34 59.97
C GLU A 696 -20.40 -7.53 59.02
N ALA A 697 -20.50 -7.30 57.70
CA ALA A 697 -20.34 -8.34 56.69
C ALA A 697 -18.91 -8.90 56.67
N TYR A 698 -17.91 -8.02 56.77
CA TYR A 698 -16.49 -8.40 56.81
C TYR A 698 -16.14 -9.23 58.07
N ARG A 699 -16.67 -8.84 59.23
CA ARG A 699 -16.45 -9.57 60.50
C ARG A 699 -17.00 -11.00 60.48
N ARG A 700 -18.13 -11.25 59.81
CA ARG A 700 -18.69 -12.62 59.68
C ARG A 700 -17.81 -13.53 58.81
N ILE A 701 -17.18 -12.98 57.78
CA ILE A 701 -16.31 -13.74 56.85
C ILE A 701 -14.98 -14.11 57.52
N GLN A 702 -14.35 -13.19 58.27
CA GLN A 702 -13.11 -13.49 59.02
C GLN A 702 -13.30 -14.56 60.10
N GLN A 703 -14.49 -14.68 60.68
CA GLN A 703 -14.80 -15.72 61.67
C GLN A 703 -14.99 -17.11 61.04
N GLN A 704 -15.21 -17.22 59.73
CA GLN A 704 -15.41 -18.50 59.02
C GLN A 704 -14.14 -19.04 58.32
N THR A 705 -13.05 -18.28 58.25
CA THR A 705 -11.85 -18.65 57.46
C THR A 705 -10.83 -19.54 58.18
N ASN A 706 -11.09 -20.00 59.40
CA ASN A 706 -10.15 -20.83 60.17
C ASN A 706 -10.41 -22.35 60.17
N ASP A 707 -11.50 -22.84 59.57
CA ASP A 707 -11.78 -24.27 59.49
C ASP A 707 -12.01 -24.70 58.04
N CYS A 708 -11.09 -25.48 57.46
CA CYS A 708 -11.37 -26.31 56.28
C CYS A 708 -10.74 -27.68 56.51
N GLU A 709 -11.61 -28.63 56.88
CA GLU A 709 -11.32 -30.04 57.09
C GLU A 709 -11.11 -30.76 55.74
N CYS A 710 -10.14 -31.67 55.67
CA CYS A 710 -9.85 -32.50 54.50
C CYS A 710 -10.90 -33.61 54.36
N PHE A 711 -11.56 -33.71 53.21
CA PHE A 711 -12.53 -34.79 52.92
C PHE A 711 -11.94 -35.85 51.99
N SER A 712 -12.52 -37.06 52.01
CA SER A 712 -12.15 -38.19 51.17
C SER A 712 -13.40 -38.74 50.47
N ALA A 713 -13.30 -39.00 49.15
CA ALA A 713 -14.40 -39.49 48.33
C ALA A 713 -13.92 -40.52 47.29
N PRO A 714 -13.52 -41.74 47.72
CA PRO A 714 -12.94 -42.76 46.83
C PRO A 714 -13.92 -43.34 45.80
N GLU A 715 -15.22 -43.22 46.06
CA GLU A 715 -16.30 -43.70 45.16
C GLU A 715 -16.80 -42.63 44.19
N ALA A 716 -16.29 -41.40 44.29
CA ALA A 716 -16.63 -40.31 43.39
C ALA A 716 -15.76 -40.36 42.12
N ARG A 717 -16.40 -40.16 40.96
CA ARG A 717 -15.75 -40.06 39.65
C ARG A 717 -15.89 -38.65 39.07
N VAL A 718 -14.77 -38.08 38.66
CA VAL A 718 -14.67 -36.73 38.12
C VAL A 718 -14.03 -36.79 36.74
N LEU A 719 -14.65 -36.13 35.76
CA LEU A 719 -14.05 -35.92 34.44
C LEU A 719 -13.47 -34.51 34.36
N VAL A 720 -12.23 -34.37 33.91
CA VAL A 720 -11.58 -33.08 33.66
C VAL A 720 -11.25 -32.95 32.18
N VAL A 721 -11.77 -31.91 31.53
CA VAL A 721 -11.63 -31.67 30.09
C VAL A 721 -10.81 -30.40 29.86
N ASP A 722 -9.66 -30.53 29.23
CA ASP A 722 -8.71 -29.43 28.99
C ASP A 722 -7.76 -29.81 27.84
N ASP A 723 -7.54 -28.90 26.90
CA ASP A 723 -6.65 -29.14 25.74
C ASP A 723 -5.16 -29.20 26.12
N THR A 724 -4.82 -28.71 27.32
CA THR A 724 -3.46 -28.65 27.81
C THR A 724 -3.18 -29.77 28.80
N VAL A 725 -2.37 -30.75 28.38
CA VAL A 725 -1.97 -31.93 29.20
C VAL A 725 -1.42 -31.56 30.58
N MET A 726 -0.72 -30.42 30.70
CA MET A 726 -0.22 -29.91 31.97
C MET A 726 -1.36 -29.54 32.94
N ASN A 727 -2.43 -28.90 32.47
CA ASN A 727 -3.57 -28.53 33.32
C ASN A 727 -4.30 -29.78 33.85
N LEU A 728 -4.48 -30.80 32.99
CA LEU A 728 -5.02 -32.10 33.37
C LEU A 728 -4.19 -32.74 34.50
N THR A 729 -2.86 -32.70 34.36
CA THR A 729 -1.92 -33.22 35.35
C THR A 729 -2.00 -32.45 36.68
N VAL A 730 -2.13 -31.12 36.62
CA VAL A 730 -2.28 -30.26 37.79
C VAL A 730 -3.57 -30.61 38.54
N VAL A 731 -4.73 -30.67 37.88
CA VAL A 731 -6.01 -30.99 38.56
C VAL A 731 -5.98 -32.38 39.18
N LYS A 732 -5.42 -33.37 38.48
CA LYS A 732 -5.21 -34.73 39.01
C LYS A 732 -4.31 -34.71 40.26
N GLY A 733 -3.25 -33.90 40.25
CA GLY A 733 -2.38 -33.66 41.41
C GLY A 733 -3.07 -32.94 42.57
N LEU A 734 -3.97 -32.00 42.29
CA LEU A 734 -4.79 -31.31 43.30
C LEU A 734 -5.73 -32.27 44.03
N LEU A 735 -6.33 -33.23 43.31
CA LEU A 735 -7.33 -34.17 43.86
C LEU A 735 -6.73 -35.48 44.41
N LYS A 736 -5.42 -35.72 44.25
CA LYS A 736 -4.77 -36.96 44.69
C LYS A 736 -5.03 -37.31 46.17
N ARG A 737 -5.11 -36.31 47.06
CA ARG A 737 -5.31 -36.51 48.51
C ARG A 737 -6.75 -36.85 48.89
N THR A 738 -7.74 -36.50 48.05
CA THR A 738 -9.16 -36.80 48.32
C THR A 738 -9.55 -38.22 47.89
N GLN A 739 -8.65 -38.95 47.22
CA GLN A 739 -8.85 -40.31 46.69
C GLN A 739 -9.91 -40.43 45.58
N ILE A 740 -10.40 -39.31 45.04
CA ILE A 740 -11.36 -39.26 43.95
C ILE A 740 -10.77 -39.93 42.68
N GLN A 741 -11.61 -40.67 41.96
CA GLN A 741 -11.26 -41.22 40.64
C GLN A 741 -11.36 -40.09 39.60
N VAL A 742 -10.23 -39.70 39.00
CA VAL A 742 -10.15 -38.58 38.06
C VAL A 742 -9.78 -39.10 36.67
N ASP A 743 -10.74 -39.01 35.75
CA ASP A 743 -10.57 -39.26 34.33
C ASP A 743 -10.33 -37.93 33.60
N THR A 744 -9.60 -37.95 32.50
CA THR A 744 -9.17 -36.75 31.77
C THR A 744 -9.46 -36.87 30.29
N ALA A 745 -9.93 -35.80 29.67
CA ALA A 745 -10.14 -35.68 28.23
C ALA A 745 -9.39 -34.45 27.69
N ALA A 746 -8.69 -34.61 26.57
CA ALA A 746 -7.91 -33.56 25.93
C ALA A 746 -8.72 -32.72 24.92
N SER A 747 -10.01 -33.02 24.71
CA SER A 747 -10.88 -32.27 23.81
C SER A 747 -12.37 -32.43 24.14
N GLY A 748 -13.21 -31.54 23.61
CA GLY A 748 -14.67 -31.67 23.67
C GLY A 748 -15.19 -32.98 23.05
N TYR A 749 -14.60 -33.41 21.92
CA TYR A 749 -14.95 -34.68 21.26
C TYR A 749 -14.65 -35.91 22.13
N GLU A 750 -13.48 -35.93 22.78
CA GLU A 750 -13.10 -37.00 23.69
C GLU A 750 -14.03 -37.03 24.92
N CYS A 751 -14.39 -35.85 25.44
CA CYS A 751 -15.42 -35.74 26.49
C CYS A 751 -16.75 -36.39 26.06
N LEU A 752 -17.27 -36.05 24.88
CA LEU A 752 -18.52 -36.61 24.36
C LEU A 752 -18.46 -38.13 24.11
N LYS A 753 -17.28 -38.68 23.83
CA LYS A 753 -17.08 -40.13 23.75
C LYS A 753 -17.15 -40.77 25.13
N MET A 754 -16.40 -40.23 26.10
CA MET A 754 -16.29 -40.81 27.45
C MET A 754 -17.61 -40.77 28.24
N VAL A 755 -18.43 -39.73 28.06
CA VAL A 755 -19.71 -39.57 28.75
C VAL A 755 -20.85 -40.45 28.21
N LYS A 756 -20.66 -41.16 27.10
CA LYS A 756 -21.62 -42.16 26.61
C LYS A 756 -21.59 -43.42 27.47
N ASP A 757 -20.39 -43.90 27.76
CA ASP A 757 -20.18 -45.21 28.38
C ASP A 757 -19.96 -45.15 29.89
N THR A 758 -19.53 -44.00 30.42
CA THR A 758 -19.15 -43.85 31.84
C THR A 758 -19.97 -42.76 32.52
N ALA A 759 -20.54 -43.07 33.70
CA ALA A 759 -21.22 -42.10 34.56
C ALA A 759 -20.22 -41.36 35.46
N TYR A 760 -20.31 -40.03 35.48
CA TYR A 760 -19.51 -39.12 36.30
C TYR A 760 -20.38 -38.37 37.29
N ASP A 761 -19.81 -38.04 38.45
CA ASP A 761 -20.47 -37.27 39.50
C ASP A 761 -20.35 -35.76 39.28
N ILE A 762 -19.30 -35.31 38.57
CA ILE A 762 -19.10 -33.92 38.16
C ILE A 762 -18.10 -33.86 36.99
N ILE A 763 -18.30 -32.90 36.08
CA ILE A 763 -17.43 -32.64 34.93
C ILE A 763 -16.84 -31.23 35.07
N PHE A 764 -15.50 -31.11 35.06
CA PHE A 764 -14.82 -29.83 34.92
C PHE A 764 -14.39 -29.64 33.47
N MET A 765 -14.74 -28.51 32.85
CA MET A 765 -14.57 -28.33 31.41
C MET A 765 -13.96 -26.98 31.07
N ASP A 766 -12.86 -26.96 30.33
CA ASP A 766 -12.33 -25.70 29.80
C ASP A 766 -13.32 -25.06 28.83
N HIS A 767 -13.56 -23.77 29.03
CA HIS A 767 -14.40 -22.98 28.14
C HIS A 767 -13.78 -22.84 26.75
N ARG A 768 -12.45 -22.76 26.65
CA ARG A 768 -11.75 -22.56 25.37
C ARG A 768 -10.90 -23.77 25.03
N MET A 769 -11.38 -24.55 24.07
CA MET A 769 -10.67 -25.68 23.50
C MET A 769 -10.74 -25.59 21.97
N PRO A 770 -9.69 -25.97 21.24
CA PRO A 770 -9.69 -26.00 19.78
C PRO A 770 -10.63 -27.10 19.25
N GLY A 771 -11.22 -26.87 18.09
CA GLY A 771 -12.19 -27.77 17.47
C GLY A 771 -13.60 -27.55 18.03
N MET A 772 -13.93 -28.23 19.13
CA MET A 772 -15.20 -28.08 19.83
C MET A 772 -14.96 -27.38 21.17
N ASP A 773 -15.51 -26.17 21.32
CA ASP A 773 -15.31 -25.39 22.53
C ASP A 773 -16.15 -25.92 23.71
N GLY A 774 -15.91 -25.41 24.92
CA GLY A 774 -16.63 -25.90 26.11
C GLY A 774 -18.14 -25.60 26.10
N LEU A 775 -18.59 -24.57 25.40
CA LEU A 775 -20.01 -24.24 25.27
C LEU A 775 -20.70 -25.20 24.30
N GLU A 776 -20.07 -25.48 23.17
CA GLU A 776 -20.51 -26.44 22.17
C GLU A 776 -20.55 -27.86 22.78
N THR A 777 -19.50 -28.24 23.51
CA THR A 777 -19.44 -29.52 24.22
C THR A 777 -20.60 -29.64 25.23
N LEU A 778 -20.87 -28.60 26.01
CA LEU A 778 -21.99 -28.57 26.95
C LEU A 778 -23.35 -28.65 26.23
N ALA A 779 -23.51 -27.99 25.10
CA ALA A 779 -24.74 -28.03 24.31
C ALA A 779 -25.02 -29.45 23.79
N GLU A 780 -24.00 -30.14 23.31
CA GLU A 780 -24.09 -31.53 22.87
C GLU A 780 -24.37 -32.48 24.04
N LEU A 781 -23.70 -32.32 25.19
CA LEU A 781 -24.00 -33.08 26.41
C LEU A 781 -25.48 -32.97 26.81
N LYS A 782 -26.08 -31.79 26.66
CA LYS A 782 -27.50 -31.56 26.99
C LYS A 782 -28.48 -32.16 25.99
N LYS A 783 -28.08 -32.35 24.73
CA LYS A 783 -28.90 -33.05 23.72
C LYS A 783 -28.95 -34.55 23.96
N MET A 784 -27.96 -35.11 24.66
CA MET A 784 -27.85 -36.53 24.98
C MET A 784 -28.71 -36.92 26.19
N THR A 785 -30.04 -36.80 26.08
CA THR A 785 -30.97 -37.06 27.19
C THR A 785 -30.97 -38.50 27.71
N ASP A 786 -30.49 -39.44 26.88
CA ASP A 786 -30.39 -40.87 27.22
C ASP A 786 -29.00 -41.24 27.81
N SER A 787 -28.09 -40.27 27.97
CA SER A 787 -26.77 -40.49 28.58
C SER A 787 -26.88 -40.68 30.09
N PRO A 788 -26.04 -41.54 30.71
CA PRO A 788 -25.94 -41.63 32.17
C PRO A 788 -25.54 -40.30 32.83
N ASN A 789 -25.00 -39.34 32.07
CA ASN A 789 -24.56 -38.03 32.55
C ASN A 789 -25.56 -36.89 32.29
N ALA A 790 -26.80 -37.19 31.89
CA ALA A 790 -27.79 -36.17 31.55
C ALA A 790 -28.14 -35.20 32.71
N LYS A 791 -27.78 -35.55 33.94
CA LYS A 791 -27.97 -34.72 35.15
C LYS A 791 -26.65 -34.41 35.88
N THR A 792 -25.51 -34.76 35.30
CA THR A 792 -24.20 -34.55 35.92
C THR A 792 -23.86 -33.06 35.88
N PRO A 793 -23.47 -32.44 37.01
CA PRO A 793 -23.10 -31.04 37.03
C PRO A 793 -21.84 -30.77 36.20
N VAL A 794 -21.88 -29.73 35.37
CA VAL A 794 -20.75 -29.29 34.54
C VAL A 794 -20.26 -27.93 35.02
N VAL A 795 -18.99 -27.87 35.43
CA VAL A 795 -18.33 -26.67 35.97
C VAL A 795 -17.29 -26.15 34.99
N ALA A 796 -17.44 -24.90 34.56
CA ALA A 796 -16.52 -24.29 33.60
C ALA A 796 -15.17 -23.97 34.25
N LEU A 797 -14.06 -24.30 33.59
CA LEU A 797 -12.72 -23.82 33.92
C LEU A 797 -12.39 -22.65 32.99
N THR A 798 -11.99 -21.49 33.54
CA THR A 798 -11.75 -20.29 32.73
C THR A 798 -10.53 -19.51 33.19
N ALA A 799 -9.78 -18.94 32.24
CA ALA A 799 -8.70 -17.99 32.53
C ALA A 799 -9.22 -16.57 32.88
N ASN A 800 -10.49 -16.27 32.58
CA ASN A 800 -11.08 -14.94 32.76
C ASN A 800 -12.01 -14.89 33.98
N ALA A 801 -11.45 -14.45 35.11
CA ALA A 801 -12.16 -14.22 36.37
C ALA A 801 -12.84 -12.83 36.41
N VAL A 802 -13.63 -12.49 35.40
CA VAL A 802 -14.32 -11.18 35.37
C VAL A 802 -15.64 -11.27 36.15
N ALA A 803 -16.04 -10.23 36.88
CA ALA A 803 -17.36 -10.22 37.52
C ALA A 803 -18.49 -10.37 36.48
N GLY A 804 -19.56 -11.05 36.85
CA GLY A 804 -20.60 -11.46 35.90
C GLY A 804 -20.28 -12.71 35.08
N ALA A 805 -19.03 -13.25 35.11
CA ALA A 805 -18.70 -14.53 34.49
C ALA A 805 -19.61 -15.67 35.00
N ASN A 806 -19.94 -15.66 36.30
CA ASN A 806 -20.89 -16.62 36.89
C ASN A 806 -22.26 -16.57 36.20
N GLU A 807 -22.75 -15.38 35.87
CA GLU A 807 -24.05 -15.19 35.23
C GLU A 807 -24.01 -15.58 33.75
N VAL A 808 -22.89 -15.34 33.06
CA VAL A 808 -22.65 -15.76 31.67
C VAL A 808 -22.60 -17.28 31.55
N TYR A 809 -21.79 -17.95 32.39
CA TYR A 809 -21.67 -19.41 32.37
C TYR A 809 -22.97 -20.08 32.84
N ARG A 810 -23.68 -19.51 33.82
CA ARG A 810 -25.02 -20.00 34.20
C ARG A 810 -26.08 -19.80 33.12
N LYS A 811 -26.04 -18.69 32.35
CA LYS A 811 -26.95 -18.48 31.21
C LYS A 811 -26.66 -19.44 30.06
N ALA A 812 -25.39 -19.76 29.82
CA ALA A 812 -24.98 -20.85 28.92
C ALA A 812 -25.37 -22.23 29.46
N GLY A 813 -25.58 -22.32 30.77
CA GLY A 813 -26.15 -23.46 31.46
C GLY A 813 -25.12 -24.41 32.05
N PHE A 814 -23.91 -23.91 32.36
CA PHE A 814 -23.01 -24.54 33.33
C PHE A 814 -23.59 -24.37 34.75
N ASP A 815 -23.27 -25.31 35.63
CA ASP A 815 -23.75 -25.33 37.01
C ASP A 815 -22.93 -24.40 37.94
N ASP A 816 -21.65 -24.24 37.62
CA ASP A 816 -20.71 -23.33 38.30
C ASP A 816 -19.47 -23.02 37.43
N TYR A 817 -18.51 -22.27 37.97
CA TYR A 817 -17.23 -21.99 37.32
C TYR A 817 -16.05 -21.92 38.31
N LEU A 818 -14.85 -22.22 37.82
CA LEU A 818 -13.58 -22.07 38.53
C LEU A 818 -12.55 -21.34 37.64
N THR A 819 -11.76 -20.49 38.28
CA THR A 819 -10.75 -19.67 37.60
C THR A 819 -9.40 -20.39 37.58
N LYS A 820 -8.71 -20.38 36.45
CA LYS A 820 -7.32 -20.84 36.30
C LYS A 820 -6.35 -19.71 36.65
N PRO A 821 -5.26 -19.94 37.41
CA PRO A 821 -4.86 -21.21 38.03
C PRO A 821 -5.83 -21.64 39.15
N ILE A 822 -6.15 -22.93 39.18
CA ILE A 822 -7.20 -23.47 40.08
C ILE A 822 -6.70 -23.46 41.51
N ALA A 823 -7.32 -22.62 42.34
CA ALA A 823 -7.05 -22.59 43.78
C ALA A 823 -7.64 -23.84 44.46
N THR A 824 -6.81 -24.58 45.19
CA THR A 824 -7.19 -25.85 45.84
C THR A 824 -8.41 -25.72 46.73
N GLN A 825 -8.48 -24.67 47.56
CA GLN A 825 -9.62 -24.42 48.46
C GLN A 825 -10.93 -24.18 47.72
N LYS A 826 -10.89 -23.55 46.53
CA LYS A 826 -12.09 -23.32 45.71
C LYS A 826 -12.55 -24.59 45.03
N LEU A 827 -11.61 -25.41 44.56
CA LEU A 827 -11.89 -26.72 43.96
C LEU A 827 -12.53 -27.68 44.99
N GLU A 828 -11.98 -27.76 46.20
CA GLU A 828 -12.52 -28.61 47.27
C GLU A 828 -13.92 -28.19 47.70
N LYS A 829 -14.18 -26.88 47.84
CA LYS A 829 -15.53 -26.35 48.13
C LYS A 829 -16.52 -26.64 47.01
N CYS A 830 -16.08 -26.56 45.75
CA CYS A 830 -16.90 -26.91 44.60
C CYS A 830 -17.28 -28.39 44.64
N LEU A 831 -16.32 -29.27 44.91
CA LEU A 831 -16.56 -30.71 45.03
C LEU A 831 -17.52 -31.06 46.18
N LEU A 832 -17.31 -30.50 47.37
CA LEU A 832 -18.21 -30.72 48.52
C LEU A 832 -19.66 -30.28 48.25
N ARG A 833 -19.85 -29.29 47.36
CA ARG A 833 -21.18 -28.78 47.02
C ARG A 833 -21.93 -29.66 46.01
N PHE A 834 -21.21 -30.31 45.09
CA PHE A 834 -21.82 -31.02 43.95
C PHE A 834 -21.69 -32.54 44.03
N LEU A 835 -20.75 -33.07 44.81
CA LEU A 835 -20.67 -34.51 45.03
C LEU A 835 -21.84 -35.01 45.90
N PRO A 836 -22.36 -36.22 45.63
CA PRO A 836 -23.37 -36.85 46.49
C PRO A 836 -22.88 -37.02 47.94
N GLU A 837 -23.72 -36.66 48.92
CA GLU A 837 -23.37 -36.73 50.35
C GLU A 837 -22.98 -38.14 50.81
N ASP A 838 -23.52 -39.18 50.17
CA ASP A 838 -23.22 -40.59 50.44
C ASP A 838 -21.81 -41.02 49.96
N LYS A 839 -21.19 -40.25 49.07
CA LYS A 839 -19.83 -40.52 48.55
C LYS A 839 -18.74 -39.71 49.26
N VAL A 840 -19.08 -38.81 50.17
CA VAL A 840 -18.15 -37.91 50.85
C VAL A 840 -17.95 -38.33 52.31
N SER A 841 -16.71 -38.62 52.69
CA SER A 841 -16.30 -38.91 54.07
C SER A 841 -15.40 -37.81 54.60
N LEU A 842 -15.82 -37.10 55.65
CA LEU A 842 -14.99 -36.16 56.39
C LEU A 842 -14.06 -36.96 57.32
N LYS A 843 -12.74 -36.90 57.11
CA LYS A 843 -11.75 -37.55 57.98
C LYS A 843 -11.19 -36.55 58.99
N SER A 844 -11.34 -36.83 60.29
CA SER A 844 -10.49 -36.27 61.35
C SER A 844 -9.17 -37.04 61.44
N GLU A 845 -8.06 -36.35 61.65
CA GLU A 845 -6.69 -36.90 61.68
C GLU A 845 -6.51 -38.17 62.53
N ALA A 846 -5.90 -39.21 61.93
CA ALA A 846 -5.01 -40.16 62.60
C ALA A 846 -4.18 -40.97 61.58
N ALA A 847 -2.90 -41.16 61.91
CA ALA A 847 -1.86 -41.81 61.12
C ALA A 847 -2.09 -43.31 60.83
N GLY A 848 -1.48 -43.83 59.74
CA GLY A 848 -1.17 -45.26 59.60
C GLY A 848 -1.18 -45.82 58.17
N ASP A 849 0.01 -46.18 57.70
CA ASP A 849 0.40 -47.15 56.66
C ASP A 849 -0.18 -47.13 55.23
N VAL A 850 0.76 -46.98 54.31
CA VAL A 850 0.65 -47.33 52.88
C VAL A 850 0.83 -48.84 52.75
N THR A 851 -0.16 -49.55 52.21
CA THR A 851 0.08 -50.81 51.50
C THR A 851 -0.76 -50.87 50.21
N GLU A 852 -0.03 -51.20 49.15
CA GLU A 852 -0.32 -51.47 47.73
C GLU A 852 -1.78 -51.68 47.25
N ALA A 853 -2.10 -51.09 46.09
CA ALA A 853 -3.23 -51.48 45.24
C ALA A 853 -2.79 -51.70 43.78
N ALA A 854 -2.93 -52.97 43.34
CA ALA A 854 -3.11 -53.54 42.00
C ALA A 854 -2.28 -52.99 40.81
N GLY A 855 -1.26 -53.74 40.39
CA GLY A 855 -0.42 -53.46 39.22
C GLY A 855 -0.97 -54.05 37.90
N ALA A 856 -0.83 -53.27 36.82
CA ALA A 856 -0.88 -53.79 35.45
C ALA A 856 0.35 -54.69 35.19
N MET A 857 0.14 -55.91 34.69
CA MET A 857 1.21 -56.83 34.33
C MET A 857 1.64 -56.64 32.88
N ILE A 858 2.95 -56.60 32.64
CA ILE A 858 3.55 -56.53 31.30
C ILE A 858 3.27 -57.86 30.57
N PRO A 859 2.78 -57.84 29.32
CA PRO A 859 2.57 -59.05 28.53
C PRO A 859 3.84 -59.90 28.41
N GLU A 860 3.75 -61.21 28.67
CA GLU A 860 4.90 -62.12 28.73
C GLU A 860 5.69 -62.17 27.40
N TRP A 861 5.00 -62.00 26.27
CA TRP A 861 5.63 -61.97 24.94
C TRP A 861 6.54 -60.75 24.74
N LEU A 862 6.22 -59.62 25.38
CA LEU A 862 6.96 -58.37 25.23
C LEU A 862 8.35 -58.44 25.86
N LYS A 863 8.48 -59.22 26.95
CA LYS A 863 9.77 -59.50 27.59
C LYS A 863 10.72 -60.32 26.71
N ASN A 864 10.19 -60.97 25.67
CA ASN A 864 10.94 -61.83 24.76
C ASN A 864 11.19 -61.17 23.38
N VAL A 865 10.79 -59.91 23.19
CA VAL A 865 11.05 -59.18 21.94
C VAL A 865 12.55 -58.85 21.87
N PRO A 866 13.26 -59.22 20.80
CA PRO A 866 14.68 -58.90 20.66
C PRO A 866 14.91 -57.38 20.57
N GLY A 867 15.84 -56.84 21.36
CA GLY A 867 16.28 -55.45 21.26
C GLY A 867 15.47 -54.41 22.07
N ILE A 868 14.43 -54.84 22.79
CA ILE A 868 13.68 -53.97 23.71
C ILE A 868 14.16 -54.17 25.16
N ASP A 869 14.50 -53.08 25.84
CA ASP A 869 14.72 -53.05 27.30
C ASP A 869 13.47 -52.52 28.00
N VAL A 870 12.62 -53.45 28.40
CA VAL A 870 11.36 -53.18 29.09
C VAL A 870 11.59 -52.48 30.44
N SER A 871 12.70 -52.76 31.13
CA SER A 871 12.98 -52.16 32.44
C SER A 871 13.36 -50.69 32.27
N ALA A 872 14.23 -50.39 31.31
CA ALA A 872 14.61 -49.02 30.97
C ALA A 872 13.42 -48.20 30.42
N GLY A 873 12.56 -48.82 29.62
CA GLY A 873 11.34 -48.18 29.12
C GLY A 873 10.35 -47.78 30.22
N ILE A 874 10.17 -48.63 31.24
CA ILE A 874 9.31 -48.33 32.40
C ILE A 874 9.93 -47.23 33.27
N GLU A 875 11.26 -47.25 33.46
CA GLU A 875 11.96 -46.19 34.18
C GLU A 875 11.78 -44.83 33.50
N HIS A 876 11.89 -44.77 32.16
CA HIS A 876 11.65 -43.54 31.39
C HIS A 876 10.18 -43.09 31.43
N CYS A 877 9.22 -44.01 31.55
CA CYS A 877 7.78 -43.70 31.54
C CYS A 877 7.16 -43.60 32.94
N GLY A 878 7.90 -43.89 34.00
CA GLY A 878 7.49 -43.79 35.41
C GLY A 878 6.46 -44.82 35.89
N SER A 879 5.81 -45.58 34.99
CA SER A 879 4.83 -46.62 35.33
C SER A 879 4.69 -47.65 34.21
N VAL A 880 4.18 -48.85 34.55
CA VAL A 880 3.93 -49.93 33.56
C VAL A 880 2.85 -49.55 32.55
N GLU A 881 1.80 -48.86 32.99
CA GLU A 881 0.70 -48.41 32.13
C GLU A 881 1.19 -47.33 31.15
N GLY A 882 1.91 -46.32 31.66
CA GLY A 882 2.51 -45.29 30.80
C GLY A 882 3.50 -45.85 29.78
N TYR A 883 4.23 -46.90 30.15
CA TYR A 883 5.13 -47.59 29.23
C TYR A 883 4.39 -48.30 28.09
N LEU A 884 3.30 -49.02 28.38
CA LEU A 884 2.50 -49.69 27.34
C LEU A 884 1.86 -48.69 26.39
N THR A 885 1.35 -47.56 26.90
CA THR A 885 0.80 -46.49 26.07
C THR A 885 1.86 -45.85 25.17
N ALA A 886 3.03 -45.52 25.73
CA ALA A 886 4.14 -44.97 24.94
C ALA A 886 4.62 -45.95 23.86
N LEU A 887 4.60 -47.25 24.15
CA LEU A 887 5.01 -48.29 23.22
C LEU A 887 4.00 -48.50 22.08
N THR A 888 2.68 -48.38 22.35
CA THR A 888 1.64 -48.42 21.30
C THR A 888 1.77 -47.22 20.36
N VAL A 889 1.89 -46.00 20.88
CA VAL A 889 2.08 -44.80 20.06
C VAL A 889 3.37 -44.87 19.24
N PHE A 890 4.44 -45.42 19.82
CA PHE A 890 5.68 -45.68 19.10
C PHE A 890 5.46 -46.70 17.96
N ALA A 891 4.73 -47.79 18.20
CA ALA A 891 4.43 -48.80 17.19
C ALA A 891 3.58 -48.24 16.03
N GLU A 892 2.62 -47.36 16.31
CA GLU A 892 1.76 -46.70 15.30
C GLU A 892 2.54 -45.73 14.40
N SER A 893 3.46 -44.95 15.00
CA SER A 893 4.18 -43.88 14.30
C SER A 893 5.46 -44.34 13.59
N LEU A 894 6.01 -45.49 13.96
CA LEU A 894 7.30 -45.98 13.45
C LEU A 894 7.33 -46.26 11.93
N PRO A 895 6.28 -46.85 11.29
CA PRO A 895 6.26 -47.05 9.85
C PRO A 895 6.32 -45.74 9.05
N ALA A 896 5.47 -44.77 9.42
CA ALA A 896 5.43 -43.47 8.75
C ALA A 896 6.75 -42.70 8.92
N THR A 897 7.34 -42.75 10.12
CA THR A 897 8.65 -42.14 10.40
C THR A 897 9.75 -42.75 9.53
N ALA A 898 9.73 -44.08 9.32
CA ALA A 898 10.71 -44.76 8.48
C ALA A 898 10.58 -44.35 6.99
N ASP A 899 9.35 -44.22 6.48
CA ASP A 899 9.11 -43.83 5.09
C ASP A 899 9.48 -42.36 4.84
N GLU A 900 9.26 -41.47 5.81
CA GLU A 900 9.72 -40.08 5.74
C GLU A 900 11.25 -39.98 5.72
N ILE A 901 11.93 -40.72 6.61
CA ILE A 901 13.41 -40.78 6.64
C ILE A 901 13.94 -41.31 5.31
N GLN A 902 13.28 -42.32 4.71
CA GLN A 902 13.64 -42.82 3.39
C GLN A 902 13.44 -41.77 2.30
N GLY A 903 12.31 -41.05 2.32
CA GLY A 903 12.02 -39.99 1.35
C GLY A 903 13.04 -38.84 1.39
N TYR A 904 13.40 -38.37 2.58
CA TYR A 904 14.43 -37.34 2.73
C TYR A 904 15.83 -37.84 2.34
N PHE A 905 16.12 -39.11 2.62
CA PHE A 905 17.38 -39.74 2.20
C PHE A 905 17.50 -39.83 0.67
N GLU A 906 16.45 -40.26 -0.03
CA GLU A 906 16.40 -40.33 -1.50
C GLU A 906 16.46 -38.94 -2.14
N ALA A 907 15.83 -37.94 -1.51
CA ALA A 907 15.86 -36.54 -1.94
C ALA A 907 17.17 -35.80 -1.61
N GLN A 908 18.12 -36.45 -0.91
CA GLN A 908 19.37 -35.86 -0.40
C GLN A 908 19.16 -34.63 0.50
N ASP A 909 18.00 -34.51 1.13
CA ASP A 909 17.64 -33.40 2.02
C ASP A 909 18.19 -33.65 3.43
N CYS A 910 19.47 -33.30 3.63
CA CYS A 910 20.19 -33.57 4.86
C CYS A 910 19.59 -32.88 6.10
N ASN A 911 18.96 -31.70 5.95
CA ASN A 911 18.42 -30.95 7.09
C ASN A 911 17.14 -31.59 7.63
N ASN A 912 16.20 -31.91 6.74
CA ASN A 912 14.96 -32.58 7.13
C ASN A 912 15.21 -34.03 7.56
N TYR A 913 16.15 -34.71 6.90
CA TYR A 913 16.65 -36.02 7.31
C TYR A 913 17.16 -36.01 8.76
N THR A 914 18.08 -35.09 9.09
CA THR A 914 18.69 -34.99 10.43
C THR A 914 17.64 -34.69 11.50
N THR A 915 16.67 -33.84 11.19
CA THR A 915 15.56 -33.48 12.09
C THR A 915 14.67 -34.69 12.40
N LYS A 916 14.32 -35.49 11.39
CA LYS A 916 13.50 -36.69 11.59
C LYS A 916 14.24 -37.81 12.31
N VAL A 917 15.54 -37.97 12.02
CA VAL A 917 16.41 -38.92 12.75
C VAL A 917 16.58 -38.51 14.22
N HIS A 918 16.69 -37.22 14.52
CA HIS A 918 16.69 -36.70 15.90
C HIS A 918 15.41 -37.07 16.67
N ALA A 919 14.25 -36.94 16.02
CA ALA A 919 12.97 -37.31 16.62
C ALA A 919 12.87 -38.83 16.90
N LEU A 920 13.33 -39.66 15.95
CA LEU A 920 13.38 -41.12 16.11
C LEU A 920 14.31 -41.55 17.26
N LYS A 921 15.45 -40.88 17.46
CA LYS A 921 16.36 -41.17 18.59
C LYS A 921 15.65 -41.10 19.93
N SER A 922 14.94 -40.01 20.19
CA SER A 922 14.31 -39.75 21.48
C SER A 922 13.13 -40.69 21.73
N THR A 923 12.31 -40.94 20.71
CA THR A 923 11.15 -41.85 20.82
C THR A 923 11.56 -43.32 20.97
N ALA A 924 12.59 -43.77 20.24
CA ALA A 924 13.13 -45.13 20.38
C ALA A 924 13.74 -45.39 21.76
N ARG A 925 14.37 -44.38 22.38
CA ARG A 925 14.92 -44.48 23.74
C ARG A 925 13.82 -44.65 24.80
N VAL A 926 12.74 -43.87 24.67
CA VAL A 926 11.59 -43.96 25.58
C VAL A 926 10.88 -45.31 25.44
N ALA A 927 10.75 -45.83 24.22
CA ALA A 927 10.19 -47.16 23.95
C ALA A 927 11.08 -48.34 24.41
N GLY A 928 12.34 -48.07 24.77
CA GLY A 928 13.30 -49.09 25.22
C GLY A 928 14.11 -49.75 24.09
N PHE A 929 14.03 -49.25 22.86
CA PHE A 929 14.84 -49.74 21.72
C PHE A 929 16.21 -49.05 21.65
N GLY A 930 17.10 -49.45 22.56
CA GLY A 930 18.43 -48.83 22.70
C GLY A 930 19.27 -48.85 21.43
N GLU A 931 19.30 -49.96 20.70
CA GLU A 931 20.08 -50.07 19.46
C GLU A 931 19.58 -49.13 18.36
N LEU A 932 18.25 -48.98 18.24
CA LEU A 932 17.63 -48.09 17.27
C LEU A 932 17.92 -46.62 17.62
N SER A 933 17.79 -46.26 18.90
CA SER A 933 18.17 -44.94 19.42
C SER A 933 19.64 -44.61 19.16
N ASP A 934 20.55 -45.55 19.41
CA ASP A 934 21.99 -45.34 19.23
C ASP A 934 22.41 -45.19 17.77
N ARG A 935 21.73 -45.88 16.85
CA ARG A 935 21.95 -45.68 15.41
C ARG A 935 21.36 -44.38 14.92
N ALA A 936 20.17 -44.00 15.38
CA ALA A 936 19.59 -42.70 15.08
C ALA A 936 20.50 -41.57 15.56
N ARG A 937 21.04 -41.66 16.79
CA ARG A 937 22.03 -40.70 17.30
C ARG A 937 23.26 -40.56 16.39
N ARG A 938 23.85 -41.67 15.92
CA ARG A 938 25.02 -41.62 15.04
C ARG A 938 24.72 -40.96 13.69
N LEU A 939 23.55 -41.25 13.11
CA LEU A 939 23.11 -40.64 11.86
C LEU A 939 22.73 -39.17 12.01
N GLU A 940 22.22 -38.77 13.18
CA GLU A 940 22.01 -37.36 13.54
C GLU A 940 23.35 -36.61 13.68
N ASP A 941 24.32 -37.18 14.39
CA ASP A 941 25.65 -36.58 14.54
C ASP A 941 26.37 -36.45 13.19
N ALA A 942 26.23 -37.47 12.32
CA ALA A 942 26.73 -37.43 10.94
C ALA A 942 26.01 -36.37 10.09
N GLY A 943 24.69 -36.21 10.27
CA GLY A 943 23.89 -35.15 9.65
C GLY A 943 24.34 -33.75 10.06
N ASN A 944 24.51 -33.51 11.36
CA ASN A 944 24.98 -32.24 11.92
C ASN A 944 26.44 -31.93 11.55
N SER A 945 27.28 -32.96 11.35
CA SER A 945 28.70 -32.81 11.01
C SER A 945 28.98 -32.88 9.51
N GLY A 946 27.96 -33.11 8.67
CA GLY A 946 28.09 -33.20 7.21
C GLY A 946 28.80 -34.46 6.69
N TYR A 947 28.82 -35.56 7.45
CA TYR A 947 29.45 -36.82 7.07
C TYR A 947 28.53 -37.67 6.18
N ILE A 948 28.32 -37.21 4.95
CA ILE A 948 27.38 -37.79 3.97
C ILE A 948 27.65 -39.27 3.69
N ASN A 949 28.91 -39.73 3.69
CA ASN A 949 29.23 -41.13 3.44
C ASN A 949 28.73 -42.08 4.55
N GLU A 950 28.70 -41.63 5.81
CA GLU A 950 28.15 -42.41 6.92
C GLU A 950 26.63 -42.48 6.81
N ILE A 951 25.97 -41.37 6.44
CA ILE A 951 24.54 -41.34 6.14
C ILE A 951 24.19 -42.32 5.01
N LEU A 952 24.92 -42.29 3.90
CA LEU A 952 24.69 -43.20 2.77
C LEU A 952 24.85 -44.68 3.13
N THR A 953 25.73 -45.01 4.08
CA THR A 953 26.03 -46.39 4.46
C THR A 953 25.08 -46.92 5.53
N ASP A 954 24.74 -46.11 6.53
CA ASP A 954 24.03 -46.57 7.73
C ASP A 954 22.51 -46.33 7.68
N THR A 955 21.98 -45.43 6.84
CA THR A 955 20.53 -45.21 6.68
C THR A 955 19.77 -46.48 6.26
N PRO A 956 20.22 -47.28 5.28
CA PRO A 956 19.54 -48.53 4.93
C PRO A 956 19.45 -49.53 6.10
N VAL A 957 20.44 -49.50 6.99
CA VAL A 957 20.47 -50.35 8.20
C VAL A 957 19.51 -49.84 9.26
N LEU A 958 19.42 -48.52 9.46
CA LEU A 958 18.44 -47.89 10.34
C LEU A 958 17.00 -48.20 9.89
N LEU A 959 16.70 -48.04 8.60
CA LEU A 959 15.37 -48.31 8.03
C LEU A 959 14.97 -49.79 8.16
N LYS A 960 15.94 -50.70 7.99
CA LYS A 960 15.71 -52.12 8.23
C LYS A 960 15.33 -52.39 9.69
N LEU A 961 16.06 -51.81 10.65
CA LEU A 961 15.76 -51.93 12.08
C LEU A 961 14.40 -51.33 12.44
N CYS A 962 14.01 -50.20 11.85
CA CYS A 962 12.68 -49.61 12.06
C CYS A 962 11.57 -50.57 11.63
N ARG A 963 11.71 -51.20 10.45
CA ARG A 963 10.73 -52.15 9.91
C ARG A 963 10.67 -53.45 10.72
N GLU A 964 11.81 -53.93 11.19
CA GLU A 964 11.86 -55.09 12.09
C GLU A 964 11.21 -54.80 13.44
N CYS A 965 11.45 -53.62 14.03
CA CYS A 965 10.80 -53.20 15.28
C CYS A 965 9.28 -53.04 15.10
N ALA A 966 8.82 -52.45 14.00
CA ALA A 966 7.39 -52.32 13.70
C ALA A 966 6.70 -53.69 13.57
N ALA A 967 7.36 -54.66 12.91
CA ALA A 967 6.83 -56.02 12.78
C ALA A 967 6.78 -56.76 14.14
N LEU A 968 7.76 -56.55 15.01
CA LEU A 968 7.79 -57.12 16.36
C LEU A 968 6.72 -56.55 17.29
N LEU A 969 6.31 -55.29 17.05
CA LEU A 969 5.28 -54.60 17.83
C LEU A 969 3.87 -54.71 17.23
N ALA A 970 3.71 -55.28 16.03
CA ALA A 970 2.42 -55.47 15.37
C ALA A 970 1.31 -56.11 16.24
N PRO A 971 1.59 -57.06 17.16
CA PRO A 971 0.56 -57.62 18.05
C PRO A 971 -0.05 -56.61 19.03
N LEU A 972 0.58 -55.45 19.28
CA LEU A 972 -0.01 -54.35 20.05
C LEU A 972 -1.12 -53.64 19.27
N LEU A 973 -1.03 -53.63 17.93
CA LEU A 973 -1.94 -52.91 17.04
C LEU A 973 -3.19 -53.75 16.69
N GLU A 974 -3.07 -55.08 16.64
CA GLU A 974 -4.21 -55.98 16.34
C GLU A 974 -5.32 -55.99 17.41
N LYS A 975 -5.08 -55.42 18.61
CA LYS A 975 -6.10 -55.29 19.66
C LYS A 975 -6.86 -53.96 19.67
N ALA A 976 -6.49 -53.02 18.80
CA ALA A 976 -7.12 -51.70 18.70
C ALA A 976 -8.01 -51.54 17.45
N GLY A 977 -8.12 -52.58 16.59
CA GLY A 977 -8.88 -52.54 15.35
C GLY A 977 -10.31 -53.05 15.50
N ALA A 978 -11.22 -52.19 15.95
CA ALA A 978 -12.65 -52.31 15.69
C ALA A 978 -13.27 -50.90 15.74
N ASP A 979 -13.21 -50.20 14.61
CA ASP A 979 -14.22 -49.24 14.12
C ASP A 979 -13.67 -48.63 12.81
N ASP A 980 -13.99 -49.27 11.68
CA ASP A 980 -13.99 -48.62 10.36
C ASP A 980 -15.22 -47.69 10.34
N GLU A 981 -15.02 -46.38 10.43
CA GLU A 981 -16.09 -45.41 10.18
C GLU A 981 -16.31 -45.26 8.67
N GLU A 982 -17.48 -45.70 8.18
CA GLU A 982 -18.00 -45.34 6.85
C GLU A 982 -18.08 -43.80 6.74
N LYS A 983 -17.34 -43.22 5.80
CA LYS A 983 -17.36 -41.77 5.54
C LYS A 983 -18.75 -41.33 5.07
N ALA A 984 -19.29 -40.27 5.67
CA ALA A 984 -20.59 -39.74 5.29
C ALA A 984 -20.55 -39.06 3.90
N PRO A 985 -21.59 -39.21 3.06
CA PRO A 985 -21.70 -38.49 1.78
C PRO A 985 -21.99 -37.01 2.02
N ILE A 986 -21.26 -36.11 1.36
CA ILE A 986 -21.48 -34.65 1.44
C ILE A 986 -22.69 -34.22 0.60
N SER A 987 -23.48 -33.27 1.07
CA SER A 987 -24.57 -32.72 0.26
C SER A 987 -24.03 -31.84 -0.89
N PRO A 988 -24.73 -31.74 -2.04
CA PRO A 988 -24.29 -30.89 -3.15
C PRO A 988 -24.19 -29.39 -2.79
N GLU A 989 -24.96 -28.94 -1.81
CA GLU A 989 -24.99 -27.55 -1.33
C GLU A 989 -23.75 -27.27 -0.45
N GLU A 990 -23.44 -28.16 0.50
CA GLU A 990 -22.23 -28.06 1.34
C GLU A 990 -20.94 -28.19 0.52
N LEU A 991 -20.92 -29.07 -0.49
CA LEU A 991 -19.77 -29.22 -1.38
C LEU A 991 -19.53 -27.95 -2.23
N ALA A 992 -20.60 -27.31 -2.72
CA ALA A 992 -20.49 -26.07 -3.48
C ALA A 992 -20.01 -24.90 -2.59
N GLU A 993 -20.47 -24.86 -1.34
CA GLU A 993 -20.04 -23.88 -0.34
C GLU A 993 -18.55 -24.08 0.02
N ALA A 994 -18.11 -25.32 0.25
CA ALA A 994 -16.71 -25.63 0.53
C ALA A 994 -15.76 -25.25 -0.62
N TRP A 995 -16.16 -25.49 -1.87
CA TRP A 995 -15.40 -25.03 -3.04
C TRP A 995 -15.39 -23.51 -3.21
N SER A 996 -16.49 -22.83 -2.86
CA SER A 996 -16.56 -21.36 -2.85
C SER A 996 -15.62 -20.78 -1.78
N SER A 997 -15.66 -21.33 -0.57
CA SER A 997 -14.77 -20.96 0.54
C SER A 997 -13.31 -21.19 0.19
N LEU A 998 -12.97 -22.31 -0.48
CA LEU A 998 -11.61 -22.56 -0.98
C LEU A 998 -11.14 -21.49 -1.99
N ARG A 999 -12.02 -21.03 -2.89
CA ARG A 999 -11.66 -19.96 -3.84
C ARG A 999 -11.41 -18.62 -3.13
N GLU A 1000 -12.18 -18.31 -2.09
CA GLU A 1000 -11.99 -17.09 -1.30
C GLU A 1000 -10.70 -17.14 -0.48
N VAL A 1001 -10.43 -18.27 0.18
CA VAL A 1001 -9.22 -18.50 0.98
C VAL A 1001 -7.94 -18.43 0.14
N VAL A 1002 -8.00 -18.91 -1.11
CA VAL A 1002 -6.87 -18.83 -2.05
C VAL A 1002 -6.60 -17.39 -2.50
N GLN A 1003 -7.62 -16.53 -2.57
CA GLN A 1003 -7.44 -15.10 -2.83
C GLN A 1003 -6.86 -14.35 -1.63
N SER A 1004 -7.10 -14.82 -0.41
CA SER A 1004 -6.55 -14.24 0.81
C SER A 1004 -5.18 -14.79 1.22
N PHE A 1005 -4.64 -15.77 0.49
CA PHE A 1005 -3.34 -16.43 0.76
C PHE A 1005 -3.23 -16.97 2.20
N ASP A 1006 -4.33 -17.50 2.74
CA ASP A 1006 -4.41 -18.00 4.11
C ASP A 1006 -4.16 -19.52 4.16
N ASP A 1007 -2.92 -19.90 4.48
CA ASP A 1007 -2.45 -21.30 4.50
C ASP A 1007 -3.12 -22.16 5.58
N ASP A 1008 -3.45 -21.56 6.73
CA ASP A 1008 -4.05 -22.28 7.86
C ASP A 1008 -5.52 -22.61 7.54
N SER A 1009 -6.27 -21.64 7.02
CA SER A 1009 -7.65 -21.85 6.55
C SER A 1009 -7.71 -22.79 5.34
N LEU A 1010 -6.71 -22.73 4.45
CA LEU A 1010 -6.62 -23.62 3.28
C LEU A 1010 -6.46 -25.08 3.72
N LYS A 1011 -5.53 -25.36 4.64
CA LYS A 1011 -5.30 -26.72 5.16
C LYS A 1011 -6.52 -27.25 5.90
N TYR A 1012 -7.18 -26.40 6.68
CA TYR A 1012 -8.39 -26.77 7.42
C TYR A 1012 -9.51 -27.26 6.49
N ILE A 1013 -9.88 -26.47 5.46
CA ILE A 1013 -10.97 -26.85 4.54
C ILE A 1013 -10.60 -28.09 3.72
N LEU A 1014 -9.32 -28.25 3.33
CA LEU A 1014 -8.86 -29.42 2.59
C LEU A 1014 -8.87 -30.72 3.42
N ASP A 1015 -8.60 -30.64 4.72
CA ASP A 1015 -8.68 -31.79 5.62
C ASP A 1015 -10.13 -32.11 5.99
N GLU A 1016 -10.97 -31.10 6.17
CA GLU A 1016 -12.41 -31.28 6.37
C GLU A 1016 -13.06 -31.99 5.17
N LEU A 1017 -12.79 -31.54 3.94
CA LEU A 1017 -13.28 -32.18 2.71
C LEU A 1017 -12.77 -33.62 2.51
N SER A 1018 -11.65 -34.00 3.13
CA SER A 1018 -11.12 -35.38 3.06
C SER A 1018 -11.84 -36.37 3.98
N GLY A 1019 -12.62 -35.85 4.93
CA GLY A 1019 -13.48 -36.61 5.82
C GLY A 1019 -14.76 -37.12 5.15
N TYR A 1020 -15.17 -36.54 4.02
CA TYR A 1020 -16.42 -36.87 3.32
C TYR A 1020 -16.23 -37.81 2.11
N GLU A 1021 -17.27 -38.55 1.74
CA GLU A 1021 -17.34 -39.28 0.48
C GLU A 1021 -17.72 -38.31 -0.66
N LEU A 1022 -16.76 -38.03 -1.56
CA LEU A 1022 -16.89 -37.05 -2.64
C LEU A 1022 -17.26 -37.70 -3.99
N PRO A 1023 -18.03 -37.02 -4.86
CA PRO A 1023 -18.17 -37.42 -6.25
C PRO A 1023 -16.81 -37.54 -6.94
N ALA A 1024 -16.64 -38.52 -7.85
CA ALA A 1024 -15.34 -38.85 -8.45
C ALA A 1024 -14.59 -37.64 -9.07
N LYS A 1025 -15.34 -36.69 -9.65
CA LYS A 1025 -14.76 -35.47 -10.25
C LYS A 1025 -14.20 -34.51 -9.20
N ASP A 1026 -14.89 -34.36 -8.07
CA ASP A 1026 -14.50 -33.50 -6.96
C ASP A 1026 -13.39 -34.13 -6.12
N ALA A 1027 -13.35 -35.45 -6.02
CA ALA A 1027 -12.24 -36.18 -5.40
C ALA A 1027 -10.91 -36.00 -6.18
N GLU A 1028 -10.97 -36.02 -7.52
CA GLU A 1028 -9.81 -35.74 -8.37
C GLU A 1028 -9.36 -34.28 -8.24
N LEU A 1029 -10.32 -33.33 -8.20
CA LEU A 1029 -10.03 -31.92 -8.00
C LEU A 1029 -9.38 -31.66 -6.63
N LEU A 1030 -9.90 -32.29 -5.57
CA LEU A 1030 -9.34 -32.18 -4.21
C LEU A 1030 -7.90 -32.70 -4.16
N GLN A 1031 -7.59 -33.82 -4.82
CA GLN A 1031 -6.21 -34.30 -4.89
C GLN A 1031 -5.29 -33.34 -5.64
N ALA A 1032 -5.75 -32.75 -6.74
CA ALA A 1032 -4.97 -31.77 -7.50
C ALA A 1032 -4.67 -30.53 -6.65
N VAL A 1033 -5.67 -30.02 -5.93
CA VAL A 1033 -5.53 -28.88 -5.02
C VAL A 1033 -4.62 -29.21 -3.84
N LYS A 1034 -4.78 -30.38 -3.18
CA LYS A 1034 -3.87 -30.82 -2.09
C LYS A 1034 -2.41 -30.91 -2.54
N LYS A 1035 -2.18 -31.40 -3.76
CA LYS A 1035 -0.82 -31.53 -4.31
C LYS A 1035 -0.17 -30.17 -4.60
N ALA A 1036 -0.96 -29.18 -5.01
CA ALA A 1036 -0.48 -27.81 -5.22
C ALA A 1036 -0.30 -27.07 -3.87
N ALA A 1037 -1.21 -27.27 -2.91
CA ALA A 1037 -1.14 -26.75 -1.54
C ALA A 1037 0.09 -27.24 -0.77
N ALA A 1038 0.47 -28.51 -0.91
CA ALA A 1038 1.67 -29.07 -0.29
C ALA A 1038 2.98 -28.38 -0.73
N LYS A 1039 2.96 -27.63 -1.86
CA LYS A 1039 4.09 -26.85 -2.37
C LYS A 1039 3.90 -25.34 -2.22
N LEU A 1040 2.82 -24.89 -1.58
CA LEU A 1040 2.43 -23.48 -1.45
C LEU A 1040 2.34 -22.75 -2.82
N ASP A 1041 1.92 -23.48 -3.87
CA ASP A 1041 1.83 -22.98 -5.24
C ASP A 1041 0.43 -22.37 -5.49
N TRP A 1042 0.22 -21.16 -4.98
CA TRP A 1042 -1.08 -20.47 -4.96
C TRP A 1042 -1.67 -20.22 -6.35
N ASP A 1043 -0.83 -19.92 -7.34
CA ASP A 1043 -1.27 -19.70 -8.73
C ASP A 1043 -1.88 -20.99 -9.29
N LYS A 1044 -1.23 -22.13 -9.03
CA LYS A 1044 -1.69 -23.44 -9.49
C LYS A 1044 -2.92 -23.95 -8.75
N ILE A 1045 -3.06 -23.62 -7.47
CA ILE A 1045 -4.29 -23.89 -6.69
C ILE A 1045 -5.47 -23.09 -7.30
N GLY A 1046 -5.25 -21.82 -7.63
CA GLY A 1046 -6.23 -20.97 -8.30
C GLY A 1046 -6.63 -21.49 -9.69
N GLU A 1047 -5.68 -22.00 -10.48
CA GLU A 1047 -5.96 -22.63 -11.78
C GLU A 1047 -6.78 -23.92 -11.66
N CYS A 1048 -6.51 -24.75 -10.64
CA CYS A 1048 -7.28 -25.96 -10.38
C CYS A 1048 -8.72 -25.62 -9.99
N LEU A 1049 -8.94 -24.63 -9.14
CA LEU A 1049 -10.27 -24.28 -8.63
C LEU A 1049 -11.15 -23.53 -9.65
N ASN A 1050 -10.57 -22.96 -10.72
CA ASN A 1050 -11.29 -22.18 -11.74
C ASN A 1050 -11.67 -22.97 -13.01
N ASN A 1051 -11.21 -24.23 -13.14
CA ASN A 1051 -11.61 -25.18 -14.19
C ASN A 1051 -12.69 -26.15 -13.69
#